data_AF-A0A3M1LB69-F1
#
_entry.id   AF-A0A3M1LB69-F1
#
_cell.length_a   1.000
_cell.length_b   1.000
_cell.length_c   1.000
_cell.angle_alpha   90.00
_cell.angle_beta   90.00
_cell.angle_gamma   90.00
#
_symmetry.space_group_name_H-M   'P 1'
#
loop_
_entity.id
_entity.type
_entity.pdbx_description
1 polymer ?
#
loop_
_entity_poly.entity_id
_entity_poly.type
_entity_poly.pdbx_seq_one_letter_code
_entity_poly.pdbx_strand_id
1 'polypeptide(L)'
;MHNTPSLLFAILFFLGSLGCQIQGQPDGRSQDWPTREELSEAFRESRALLLVYGAEDPEMEALLARKADSLAESLRGRLEVGVKSARALSPEEAAANALLLVGTPAGNPWIRAMLPHLPFEWEPGALHFDGRTYGDSTLLLQLSFLPNPLAPNRPLWLSTALDEQYLAAAWSIRPGWRFWSSWGYELTLGGQRRVMGQLHPTDWTIDHALHFEFHPPDTPRFHTRHLRVFATPSVDSARLRRAARQWEAALEAAAAWAGGEPGRLDVFAYGSSEEKGLMLRDSRPAGLDFGRQRMDAVVNAIYAGLPPEEPARWALRRLLGAPRTPVLEWGLALLLTEGWQRHGALSWAQALAHNDLLVPLETLFEAEGTESGSPLIRGAAAASFVQFLLEAFGKDTLLAHYRTWAPQDGELENLGERWQEWLAEAGGAPYLPAEERALPPFVKGFNFAHEGYRVFDGYGSGLSVEALQKQVELGANAVAIVPYSFQRDPTRPAPFPIPRRAGSETDESVVHAIHAARELGLAVLLKPQVWFGRGAWPGEVRMPSEEDWQTFFRHYREWIAHYAVLGEVHGAEALCLGVEFVHATLERERDWRELIASIRGIFSGQLTYAANWGREFEQLAFWDALDFIGLNNYYPLSKNPEASDAELAAGFQQVVEKIERVHRRYRKPVVFTEIGFRAKRAPWIDPHDGNRREPYFGEDQKRCYEIVFRGIAGKPWCGGIFWWKFPSHLEFSERPHAGFSPCNRPAEEVVR
;
A
#
# COMPACT_ATOMS: atom_id res chain seq x y z
N MET A 1 -60.77 25.28 70.16
CA MET A 1 -61.46 24.13 70.77
C MET A 1 -60.60 22.89 70.54
N HIS A 2 -60.15 22.27 71.64
CA HIS A 2 -59.68 20.90 71.91
C HIS A 2 -59.26 19.98 70.72
N ASN A 3 -58.20 19.18 70.76
CA ASN A 3 -57.33 18.70 71.86
C ASN A 3 -56.00 18.11 71.32
N THR A 4 -54.96 18.25 72.14
CA THR A 4 -53.63 17.57 72.19
C THR A 4 -53.77 16.05 72.51
N PRO A 5 -52.71 15.18 72.49
CA PRO A 5 -51.39 15.41 73.14
C PRO A 5 -50.07 14.76 72.61
N SER A 6 -48.97 15.41 73.05
CA SER A 6 -47.63 14.94 73.50
C SER A 6 -46.67 14.17 72.57
N LEU A 7 -45.49 14.71 72.21
CA LEU A 7 -44.18 14.87 72.92
C LEU A 7 -43.27 13.61 72.88
N LEU A 8 -42.15 13.66 72.13
CA LEU A 8 -40.76 13.62 72.64
C LEU A 8 -39.67 13.59 71.53
N PHE A 9 -38.86 14.67 71.50
CA PHE A 9 -37.40 14.83 71.33
C PHE A 9 -36.49 14.00 70.37
N ALA A 10 -35.76 14.78 69.55
CA ALA A 10 -34.35 14.72 69.09
C ALA A 10 -33.91 13.55 68.16
N ILE A 11 -33.20 13.75 67.04
CA ILE A 11 -31.88 14.38 66.79
C ILE A 11 -31.85 14.74 65.27
N LEU A 12 -31.73 16.01 64.84
CA LEU A 12 -30.53 16.85 64.62
C LEU A 12 -29.65 16.48 63.39
N PHE A 13 -29.52 17.52 62.54
CA PHE A 13 -28.55 17.89 61.50
C PHE A 13 -28.81 17.52 60.03
N PHE A 14 -28.54 18.33 58.99
CA PHE A 14 -28.58 19.77 58.64
C PHE A 14 -27.80 19.89 57.30
N LEU A 15 -28.40 20.50 56.26
CA LEU A 15 -27.80 21.27 55.14
C LEU A 15 -26.72 20.63 54.23
N GLY A 16 -26.67 20.93 52.92
CA GLY A 16 -27.34 21.99 52.20
C GLY A 16 -27.11 21.94 50.70
N SER A 17 -28.06 22.56 50.02
CA SER A 17 -28.17 22.89 48.60
C SER A 17 -27.08 23.83 48.10
N LEU A 18 -26.68 23.66 46.84
CA LEU A 18 -26.45 24.73 45.86
C LEU A 18 -26.55 24.12 44.46
N GLY A 19 -27.75 24.20 43.88
CA GLY A 19 -28.02 23.78 42.51
C GLY A 19 -27.92 24.96 41.56
N CYS A 20 -27.18 24.78 40.46
CA CYS A 20 -27.42 25.51 39.22
C CYS A 20 -28.16 24.54 38.29
N GLN A 21 -29.42 24.84 38.02
CA GLN A 21 -30.25 24.15 37.04
C GLN A 21 -29.74 24.49 35.63
N ILE A 22 -29.34 23.48 34.86
CA ILE A 22 -29.27 23.57 33.40
C ILE A 22 -30.71 23.39 32.90
N GLN A 23 -31.33 24.49 32.46
CA GLN A 23 -32.63 24.47 31.78
C GLN A 23 -32.43 24.04 30.32
N GLY A 24 -33.23 23.07 29.89
CA GLY A 24 -33.43 22.73 28.47
C GLY A 24 -33.28 21.24 28.19
N GLN A 25 -34.31 20.44 28.49
CA GLN A 25 -34.57 19.24 27.68
C GLN A 25 -35.03 19.71 26.30
N PRO A 26 -34.37 19.31 25.19
CA PRO A 26 -34.98 19.35 23.89
C PRO A 26 -35.86 18.11 23.71
N ASP A 27 -37.12 18.33 23.35
CA ASP A 27 -37.96 17.34 22.69
C ASP A 27 -37.19 16.66 21.55
N GLY A 28 -37.45 15.36 21.33
CA GLY A 28 -36.83 14.50 20.32
C GLY A 28 -37.04 14.97 18.87
N ARG A 29 -36.31 16.02 18.48
CA ARG A 29 -35.90 16.26 17.10
C ARG A 29 -34.59 15.52 16.89
N SER A 30 -34.49 14.74 15.82
CA SER A 30 -33.21 14.18 15.37
C SER A 30 -32.18 15.31 15.35
N GLN A 31 -31.06 15.12 16.05
CA GLN A 31 -29.94 16.02 15.92
C GLN A 31 -29.49 15.95 14.45
N ASP A 32 -29.62 17.05 13.71
CA ASP A 32 -29.13 17.13 12.33
C ASP A 32 -27.60 17.11 12.39
N TRP A 33 -27.03 15.91 12.34
CA TRP A 33 -25.59 15.72 12.30
C TRP A 33 -25.03 16.19 10.96
N PRO A 34 -23.86 16.85 10.94
CA PRO A 34 -23.22 17.16 9.67
C PRO A 34 -22.85 15.88 8.97
N THR A 35 -22.87 15.90 7.64
CA THR A 35 -22.28 14.83 6.84
C THR A 35 -20.76 14.78 7.07
N ARG A 36 -20.15 13.64 6.74
CA ARG A 36 -18.70 13.47 6.80
C ARG A 36 -17.96 14.48 5.93
N GLU A 37 -18.56 14.91 4.82
CA GLU A 37 -17.98 15.92 3.93
C GLU A 37 -17.95 17.30 4.59
N GLU A 38 -19.09 17.75 5.15
CA GLU A 38 -19.18 19.01 5.90
C GLU A 38 -18.22 19.01 7.10
N LEU A 39 -18.15 17.91 7.86
CA LEU A 39 -17.22 17.77 8.98
C LEU A 39 -15.74 17.82 8.52
N SER A 40 -15.44 17.20 7.37
CA SER A 40 -14.11 17.23 6.76
C SER A 40 -13.71 18.61 6.23
N GLU A 41 -14.67 19.39 5.75
CA GLU A 41 -14.46 20.77 5.33
C GLU A 41 -14.19 21.67 6.53
N ALA A 42 -15.04 21.60 7.56
CA ALA A 42 -14.87 22.35 8.81
C ALA A 42 -13.51 22.10 9.49
N PHE A 43 -13.01 20.85 9.46
CA PHE A 43 -11.69 20.53 10.00
C PHE A 43 -10.52 21.00 9.13
N ARG A 44 -10.69 20.99 7.81
CA ARG A 44 -9.65 21.46 6.87
C ARG A 44 -9.35 22.95 7.04
N GLU A 45 -10.34 23.73 7.45
CA GLU A 45 -10.20 25.16 7.73
C GLU A 45 -9.48 25.42 9.05
N SER A 46 -9.81 24.67 10.12
CA SER A 46 -9.19 24.90 11.43
C SER A 46 -7.77 24.36 11.53
N ARG A 47 -7.50 23.17 10.99
CA ARG A 47 -6.23 22.43 11.13
C ARG A 47 -5.67 22.41 12.57
N ALA A 48 -6.57 22.45 13.55
CA ALA A 48 -6.25 22.49 14.97
C ALA A 48 -6.98 21.34 15.68
N LEU A 49 -6.26 20.67 16.58
CA LEU A 49 -6.73 19.55 17.39
C LEU A 49 -6.31 19.76 18.84
N LEU A 50 -7.20 19.49 19.79
CA LEU A 50 -6.88 19.42 21.19
C LEU A 50 -6.89 17.96 21.65
N LEU A 51 -5.72 17.45 22.01
CA LEU A 51 -5.54 16.13 22.60
C LEU A 51 -5.76 16.21 24.11
N VAL A 52 -6.75 15.48 24.59
CA VAL A 52 -7.19 15.50 25.98
C VAL A 52 -7.06 14.11 26.59
N TYR A 53 -6.13 13.96 27.54
CA TYR A 53 -5.89 12.68 28.23
C TYR A 53 -6.40 12.71 29.68
N GLY A 54 -6.77 11.55 30.23
CA GLY A 54 -7.14 11.42 31.64
C GLY A 54 -7.08 9.98 32.15
N ALA A 55 -6.64 9.81 33.39
CA ALA A 55 -6.62 8.56 34.14
C ALA A 55 -6.93 8.83 35.63
N GLU A 56 -7.33 7.81 36.38
CA GLU A 56 -7.49 7.89 37.83
C GLU A 56 -6.14 7.76 38.53
N ASP A 57 -5.31 6.81 38.10
CA ASP A 57 -3.94 6.63 38.57
C ASP A 57 -2.99 7.75 38.05
N PRO A 58 -2.33 8.51 38.94
CA PRO A 58 -1.40 9.57 38.56
C PRO A 58 -0.20 9.12 37.72
N GLU A 59 0.29 7.89 37.89
CA GLU A 59 1.38 7.33 37.08
C GLU A 59 0.91 7.07 35.65
N MET A 60 -0.31 6.55 35.49
CA MET A 60 -0.92 6.33 34.17
C MET A 60 -1.25 7.66 33.49
N GLU A 61 -1.75 8.65 34.24
CA GLU A 61 -1.99 10.01 33.72
C GLU A 61 -0.68 10.63 33.21
N ALA A 62 0.41 10.50 33.97
CA ALA A 62 1.73 10.97 33.55
C ALA A 62 2.29 10.22 32.32
N LEU A 63 2.03 8.91 32.18
CA LEU A 63 2.42 8.14 31.00
C LEU A 63 1.64 8.58 29.76
N LEU A 64 0.32 8.78 29.88
CA LEU A 64 -0.53 9.29 28.81
C LEU A 64 -0.11 10.70 28.39
N ALA A 65 0.24 11.58 29.34
CA ALA A 65 0.76 12.91 29.05
C ALA A 65 2.01 12.86 28.15
N ARG A 66 3.02 12.05 28.53
CA ARG A 66 4.25 11.88 27.73
C ARG A 66 3.96 11.36 26.33
N LYS A 67 3.05 10.38 26.20
CA LYS A 67 2.65 9.84 24.90
C LYS A 67 1.89 10.87 24.06
N ALA A 68 1.04 11.67 24.69
CA ALA A 68 0.32 12.76 24.04
C ALA A 68 1.26 13.84 23.49
N ASP A 69 2.24 14.26 24.30
CA ASP A 69 3.27 15.22 23.88
C ASP A 69 4.09 14.67 22.71
N SER A 70 4.51 13.39 22.79
CA SER A 70 5.23 12.73 21.70
C SER A 70 4.41 12.67 20.41
N LEU A 71 3.10 12.42 20.50
CA LEU A 71 2.22 12.42 19.34
C LEU A 71 2.07 13.83 18.74
N ALA A 72 1.83 14.85 19.59
CA ALA A 72 1.74 16.24 19.17
C ALA A 72 3.02 16.70 18.45
N GLU A 73 4.19 16.33 18.96
CA GLU A 73 5.47 16.61 18.33
C GLU A 73 5.60 15.95 16.95
N SER A 74 5.20 14.68 16.83
CA SER A 74 5.24 13.95 15.56
C SER A 74 4.35 14.55 14.47
N LEU A 75 3.33 15.32 14.86
CA LEU A 75 2.37 15.99 13.97
C LEU A 75 2.75 17.44 13.65
N ARG A 76 3.81 17.96 14.28
CA ARG A 76 4.29 19.33 14.09
C ARG A 76 4.57 19.63 12.61
N GLY A 77 4.12 20.79 12.16
CA GLY A 77 4.23 21.22 10.76
C GLY A 77 3.17 20.64 9.83
N ARG A 78 2.36 19.68 10.30
CA ARG A 78 1.20 19.17 9.56
C ARG A 78 -0.14 19.62 10.15
N LEU A 79 -0.21 19.75 11.48
CA LEU A 79 -1.39 20.15 12.25
C LEU A 79 -0.97 20.94 13.49
N GLU A 80 -1.80 21.88 13.94
CA GLU A 80 -1.65 22.49 15.26
C GLU A 80 -2.27 21.57 16.31
N VAL A 81 -1.47 21.09 17.27
CA VAL A 81 -1.91 20.13 18.30
C VAL A 81 -1.66 20.71 19.69
N GLY A 82 -2.73 21.03 20.40
CA GLY A 82 -2.69 21.31 21.83
C GLY A 82 -2.78 20.02 22.63
N VAL A 83 -2.15 19.97 23.80
CA VAL A 83 -2.20 18.81 24.72
C VAL A 83 -2.67 19.28 26.09
N LYS A 84 -3.65 18.60 26.68
CA LYS A 84 -4.25 18.99 27.96
C LYS A 84 -4.72 17.78 28.78
N SER A 85 -4.63 17.87 30.12
CA SER A 85 -5.35 16.92 31.00
C SER A 85 -6.85 17.20 30.94
N ALA A 86 -7.66 16.14 31.01
CA ALA A 86 -9.11 16.20 31.00
C ALA A 86 -9.69 17.08 32.11
N ARG A 87 -8.97 17.20 33.25
CA ARG A 87 -9.37 18.06 34.39
C ARG A 87 -9.19 19.55 34.11
N ALA A 88 -8.34 19.90 33.16
CA ALA A 88 -8.02 21.29 32.84
C ALA A 88 -8.79 21.82 31.60
N LEU A 89 -9.47 20.94 30.84
CA LEU A 89 -10.29 21.34 29.70
C LEU A 89 -11.54 22.08 30.17
N SER A 90 -11.85 23.23 29.56
CA SER A 90 -13.11 23.95 29.80
C SER A 90 -14.19 23.58 28.77
N PRO A 91 -15.49 23.78 29.09
CA PRO A 91 -16.58 23.58 28.13
C PRO A 91 -16.44 24.42 26.85
N GLU A 92 -15.93 25.65 26.97
CA GLU A 92 -15.70 26.54 25.82
C GLU A 92 -14.61 25.99 24.91
N GLU A 93 -13.51 25.49 25.47
CA GLU A 93 -12.44 24.84 24.70
C GLU A 93 -12.93 23.55 24.02
N ALA A 94 -13.72 22.74 24.74
CA ALA A 94 -14.31 21.51 24.22
C ALA A 94 -15.28 21.77 23.04
N ALA A 95 -16.00 22.89 23.08
CA ALA A 95 -16.92 23.29 22.01
C ALA A 95 -16.21 23.98 20.82
N ALA A 96 -15.09 24.66 21.07
CA ALA A 96 -14.37 25.41 20.05
C ALA A 96 -13.45 24.53 19.17
N ASN A 97 -12.95 23.41 19.70
CA ASN A 97 -11.89 22.62 19.09
C ASN A 97 -12.36 21.26 18.58
N ALA A 98 -11.62 20.73 17.60
CA ALA A 98 -11.60 19.31 17.32
C ALA A 98 -10.93 18.58 18.50
N LEU A 99 -11.43 17.42 18.91
CA LEU A 99 -10.98 16.75 20.14
C LEU A 99 -10.47 15.33 19.89
N LEU A 100 -9.29 15.00 20.42
CA LEU A 100 -8.83 13.62 20.57
C LEU A 100 -8.87 13.27 22.06
N LEU A 101 -9.86 12.47 22.47
CA LEU A 101 -10.04 12.05 23.85
C LEU A 101 -9.34 10.71 24.10
N VAL A 102 -8.56 10.64 25.18
CA VAL A 102 -7.86 9.42 25.61
C VAL A 102 -8.15 9.21 27.10
N GLY A 103 -8.62 8.01 27.45
CA GLY A 103 -8.91 7.65 28.84
C GLY A 103 -10.03 6.63 28.96
N THR A 104 -10.25 6.13 30.17
CA THR A 104 -11.48 5.40 30.51
C THR A 104 -12.58 6.40 30.86
N PRO A 105 -13.88 6.04 30.81
CA PRO A 105 -14.94 6.91 31.33
C PRO A 105 -14.77 7.24 32.82
N ALA A 106 -14.04 6.41 33.58
CA ALA A 106 -13.67 6.69 34.96
C ALA A 106 -12.65 7.85 35.03
N GLY A 107 -11.54 7.73 34.30
CA GLY A 107 -10.42 8.68 34.31
C GLY A 107 -10.58 9.93 33.44
N ASN A 108 -11.53 9.97 32.50
CA ASN A 108 -11.77 11.10 31.62
C ASN A 108 -13.27 11.53 31.62
N PRO A 109 -13.64 12.61 32.32
CA PRO A 109 -15.04 13.03 32.48
C PRO A 109 -15.71 13.45 31.17
N TRP A 110 -14.95 13.87 30.14
CA TRP A 110 -15.51 14.24 28.84
C TRP A 110 -16.00 13.02 28.07
N ILE A 111 -15.28 11.90 28.16
CA ILE A 111 -15.73 10.62 27.59
C ILE A 111 -17.04 10.20 28.28
N ARG A 112 -17.08 10.26 29.62
CA ARG A 112 -18.27 9.91 30.40
C ARG A 112 -19.50 10.73 30.02
N ALA A 113 -19.31 12.05 29.83
CA ALA A 113 -20.40 12.94 29.45
C ALA A 113 -20.95 12.66 28.04
N MET A 114 -20.12 12.14 27.14
CA MET A 114 -20.50 11.85 25.75
C MET A 114 -21.09 10.44 25.54
N LEU A 115 -20.96 9.52 26.51
CA LEU A 115 -21.40 8.12 26.40
C LEU A 115 -22.79 7.93 25.75
N PRO A 116 -23.85 8.70 26.10
CA PRO A 116 -25.18 8.51 25.50
C PRO A 116 -25.25 8.76 23.98
N HIS A 117 -24.23 9.38 23.39
CA HIS A 117 -24.16 9.74 21.98
C HIS A 117 -23.07 8.99 21.21
N LEU A 118 -22.33 8.10 21.88
CA LEU A 118 -21.25 7.32 21.26
C LEU A 118 -21.80 5.98 20.72
N PRO A 119 -21.17 5.38 19.70
CA PRO A 119 -21.63 4.13 19.08
C PRO A 119 -21.31 2.88 19.94
N PHE A 120 -21.21 3.03 21.25
CA PHE A 120 -20.99 1.93 22.20
C PHE A 120 -21.65 2.26 23.54
N GLU A 121 -22.03 1.23 24.28
CA GLU A 121 -22.52 1.35 25.64
C GLU A 121 -21.44 0.91 26.63
N TRP A 122 -21.51 1.44 27.85
CA TRP A 122 -20.52 1.22 28.88
C TRP A 122 -21.18 0.81 30.20
N GLU A 123 -20.64 -0.25 30.81
CA GLU A 123 -20.95 -0.64 32.18
C GLU A 123 -19.67 -0.94 32.95
N PRO A 124 -19.68 -0.94 34.30
CA PRO A 124 -18.51 -1.29 35.08
C PRO A 124 -17.95 -2.68 34.70
N GLY A 125 -16.77 -2.72 34.10
CA GLY A 125 -16.09 -3.96 33.69
C GLY A 125 -16.50 -4.53 32.33
N ALA A 126 -17.38 -3.85 31.58
CA ALA A 126 -17.78 -4.29 30.25
C ALA A 126 -18.09 -3.13 29.30
N LEU A 127 -17.82 -3.38 28.02
CA LEU A 127 -18.14 -2.48 26.91
C LEU A 127 -19.05 -3.24 25.95
N HIS A 128 -20.18 -2.64 25.58
CA HIS A 128 -21.08 -3.21 24.58
C HIS A 128 -20.91 -2.48 23.25
N PHE A 129 -20.57 -3.21 22.20
CA PHE A 129 -20.37 -2.67 20.86
C PHE A 129 -21.00 -3.60 19.83
N ASP A 130 -21.86 -3.05 18.98
CA ASP A 130 -22.56 -3.75 17.91
C ASP A 130 -23.26 -5.05 18.38
N GLY A 131 -24.03 -4.95 19.47
CA GLY A 131 -24.76 -6.09 20.04
C GLY A 131 -23.91 -7.14 20.77
N ARG A 132 -22.61 -6.88 20.97
CA ARG A 132 -21.69 -7.79 21.68
C ARG A 132 -21.12 -7.15 22.95
N THR A 133 -21.00 -7.96 23.99
CA THR A 133 -20.37 -7.58 25.25
C THR A 133 -18.91 -8.02 25.27
N TYR A 134 -18.03 -7.11 25.64
CA TYR A 134 -16.61 -7.36 25.83
C TYR A 134 -16.22 -7.05 27.29
N GLY A 135 -15.65 -8.03 27.98
CA GLY A 135 -15.20 -7.92 29.38
C GLY A 135 -13.71 -8.21 29.58
N ASP A 136 -12.93 -8.25 28.50
CA ASP A 136 -11.50 -8.54 28.53
C ASP A 136 -10.69 -7.29 28.91
N SER A 137 -9.86 -7.37 29.94
CA SER A 137 -9.06 -6.23 30.43
C SER A 137 -8.05 -5.70 29.41
N THR A 138 -7.74 -6.47 28.37
CA THR A 138 -6.87 -6.06 27.26
C THR A 138 -7.62 -5.43 26.08
N LEU A 139 -8.89 -5.05 26.30
CA LEU A 139 -9.68 -4.34 25.32
C LEU A 139 -9.19 -2.91 25.11
N LEU A 140 -9.06 -2.51 23.84
CA LEU A 140 -8.89 -1.13 23.42
C LEU A 140 -9.86 -0.84 22.26
N LEU A 141 -10.75 0.12 22.43
CA LEU A 141 -11.64 0.67 21.40
C LEU A 141 -11.10 2.04 20.94
N GLN A 142 -10.97 2.19 19.63
CA GLN A 142 -10.63 3.46 18.99
C GLN A 142 -11.75 3.86 18.04
N LEU A 143 -12.27 5.08 18.19
CA LEU A 143 -13.18 5.72 17.24
C LEU A 143 -12.45 6.87 16.57
N SER A 144 -12.63 7.01 15.25
CA SER A 144 -11.97 8.03 14.46
C SER A 144 -12.97 8.86 13.66
N PHE A 145 -12.84 10.18 13.80
CA PHE A 145 -13.50 11.15 12.92
C PHE A 145 -15.04 11.07 12.93
N LEU A 146 -15.64 11.22 14.11
CA LEU A 146 -17.09 11.36 14.30
C LEU A 146 -17.44 12.81 14.69
N PRO A 147 -18.69 13.27 14.54
CA PRO A 147 -19.13 14.54 15.10
C PRO A 147 -18.95 14.56 16.62
N ASN A 148 -18.42 15.65 17.15
CA ASN A 148 -18.37 15.87 18.60
C ASN A 148 -19.80 16.12 19.11
N PRO A 149 -20.34 15.31 20.05
CA PRO A 149 -21.70 15.51 20.55
C PRO A 149 -21.96 16.86 21.21
N LEU A 150 -20.91 17.52 21.72
CA LEU A 150 -20.99 18.86 22.31
C LEU A 150 -20.82 19.99 21.27
N ALA A 151 -20.27 19.68 20.10
CA ALA A 151 -20.07 20.62 19.00
C ALA A 151 -20.09 19.87 17.65
N PRO A 152 -21.26 19.55 17.09
CA PRO A 152 -21.40 18.62 15.96
C PRO A 152 -20.50 18.92 14.75
N ASN A 153 -20.22 20.20 14.48
CA ASN A 153 -19.37 20.64 13.38
C ASN A 153 -17.85 20.54 13.65
N ARG A 154 -17.46 19.97 14.80
CA ARG A 154 -16.06 19.69 15.16
C ARG A 154 -15.85 18.18 15.24
N PRO A 155 -14.77 17.63 14.66
CA PRO A 155 -14.53 16.20 14.73
C PRO A 155 -14.02 15.79 16.11
N LEU A 156 -14.40 14.57 16.50
CA LEU A 156 -14.01 13.85 17.70
C LEU A 156 -13.28 12.56 17.29
N TRP A 157 -12.22 12.25 18.02
CA TRP A 157 -11.56 10.96 18.06
C TRP A 157 -11.54 10.48 19.51
N LEU A 158 -11.62 9.16 19.70
CA LEU A 158 -11.70 8.55 21.01
C LEU A 158 -10.78 7.33 21.07
N SER A 159 -10.02 7.19 22.16
CA SER A 159 -9.36 5.94 22.54
C SER A 159 -9.71 5.61 23.98
N THR A 160 -10.41 4.49 24.18
CA THR A 160 -10.88 4.05 25.49
C THR A 160 -10.66 2.53 25.68
N ALA A 161 -10.64 2.09 26.92
CA ALA A 161 -10.35 0.71 27.32
C ALA A 161 -11.10 0.39 28.62
N LEU A 162 -11.21 -0.90 28.95
CA LEU A 162 -11.72 -1.33 30.26
C LEU A 162 -10.72 -1.11 31.39
N ASP A 163 -9.42 -1.20 31.08
CA ASP A 163 -8.32 -1.07 32.03
C ASP A 163 -7.42 0.11 31.65
N GLU A 164 -7.20 1.04 32.58
CA GLU A 164 -6.40 2.24 32.30
C GLU A 164 -4.89 1.96 32.22
N GLN A 165 -4.38 0.91 32.89
CA GLN A 165 -2.98 0.53 32.79
C GLN A 165 -2.69 -0.05 31.40
N TYR A 166 -3.57 -0.92 30.92
CA TYR A 166 -3.50 -1.44 29.56
C TYR A 166 -3.68 -0.33 28.53
N LEU A 167 -4.62 0.61 28.71
CA LEU A 167 -4.75 1.78 27.86
C LEU A 167 -3.43 2.56 27.80
N ALA A 168 -2.88 2.93 28.95
CA ALA A 168 -1.66 3.73 29.01
C ALA A 168 -0.46 2.99 28.38
N ALA A 169 -0.38 1.66 28.52
CA ALA A 169 0.66 0.83 27.92
C ALA A 169 0.49 0.65 26.40
N ALA A 170 -0.71 0.26 25.94
CA ALA A 170 -1.00 -0.13 24.56
C ALA A 170 -1.37 1.05 23.65
N TRP A 171 -1.87 2.16 24.20
CA TRP A 171 -2.32 3.30 23.40
C TRP A 171 -1.17 3.86 22.56
N SER A 172 -1.44 3.91 21.26
CA SER A 172 -0.64 4.56 20.26
C SER A 172 -1.54 4.96 19.09
N ILE A 173 -1.16 6.02 18.39
CA ILE A 173 -1.79 6.41 17.13
C ILE A 173 -0.69 6.41 16.09
N ARG A 174 -0.85 5.59 15.04
CA ARG A 174 0.02 5.65 13.86
C ARG A 174 -0.63 6.58 12.84
N PRO A 175 -0.03 7.73 12.52
CA PRO A 175 -0.64 8.67 11.58
C PRO A 175 -0.69 8.09 10.17
N GLY A 176 -1.88 8.03 9.57
CA GLY A 176 -2.09 7.64 8.17
C GLY A 176 -1.95 8.81 7.19
N TRP A 177 -2.33 8.60 5.92
CA TRP A 177 -2.35 9.60 4.82
C TRP A 177 -3.25 10.83 5.10
N ARG A 178 -4.02 10.83 6.19
CA ARG A 178 -4.76 11.98 6.75
C ARG A 178 -4.60 12.12 8.27
N PHE A 179 -3.42 11.79 8.80
CA PHE A 179 -3.04 11.90 10.23
C PHE A 179 -3.64 10.84 11.18
N TRP A 180 -4.61 10.02 10.77
CA TRP A 180 -5.26 8.97 11.59
C TRP A 180 -5.64 7.72 10.78
N SER A 181 -6.24 6.73 11.46
CA SER A 181 -6.81 5.54 10.82
C SER A 181 -7.76 5.91 9.69
N SER A 182 -7.70 5.16 8.59
CA SER A 182 -8.67 5.26 7.52
C SER A 182 -10.04 4.67 7.89
N TRP A 183 -10.17 4.12 9.10
CA TRP A 183 -11.35 3.41 9.62
C TRP A 183 -12.08 4.23 10.68
N GLY A 184 -13.41 4.16 10.70
CA GLY A 184 -14.25 4.88 11.65
C GLY A 184 -14.18 4.30 13.06
N TYR A 185 -13.98 2.99 13.20
CA TYR A 185 -13.72 2.35 14.48
C TYR A 185 -12.82 1.13 14.36
N GLU A 186 -12.17 0.78 15.47
CA GLU A 186 -11.37 -0.43 15.65
C GLU A 186 -11.41 -0.88 17.11
N LEU A 187 -11.70 -2.16 17.33
CA LEU A 187 -11.65 -2.83 18.62
C LEU A 187 -10.57 -3.91 18.59
N THR A 188 -9.67 -3.86 19.56
CA THR A 188 -8.58 -4.84 19.72
C THR A 188 -8.63 -5.51 21.08
N LEU A 189 -8.23 -6.79 21.15
CA LEU A 189 -8.00 -7.55 22.38
C LEU A 189 -6.57 -8.09 22.35
N GLY A 190 -5.77 -7.81 23.38
CA GLY A 190 -4.36 -8.22 23.44
C GLY A 190 -3.51 -7.67 22.28
N GLY A 191 -3.92 -6.53 21.72
CA GLY A 191 -3.33 -5.89 20.53
C GLY A 191 -3.69 -6.57 19.21
N GLN A 192 -4.58 -7.57 19.21
CA GLN A 192 -5.12 -8.18 18.00
C GLN A 192 -6.47 -7.57 17.65
N ARG A 193 -6.65 -7.19 16.39
CA ARG A 193 -7.92 -6.65 15.90
C ARG A 193 -9.02 -7.71 15.94
N ARG A 194 -10.16 -7.36 16.53
CA ARG A 194 -11.36 -8.21 16.59
C ARG A 194 -12.50 -7.63 15.78
N VAL A 195 -12.65 -6.31 15.78
CA VAL A 195 -13.67 -5.62 15.01
C VAL A 195 -13.08 -4.36 14.40
N MET A 196 -13.48 -4.03 13.18
CA MET A 196 -13.16 -2.74 12.56
C MET A 196 -14.23 -2.37 11.54
N GLY A 197 -14.35 -1.09 11.23
CA GLY A 197 -15.24 -0.69 10.15
C GLY A 197 -15.42 0.81 9.99
N GLN A 198 -16.49 1.19 9.30
CA GLN A 198 -16.88 2.58 9.08
C GLN A 198 -18.19 2.91 9.76
N LEU A 199 -18.35 4.19 10.07
CA LEU A 199 -19.64 4.78 10.33
C LEU A 199 -20.22 5.34 9.02
N HIS A 200 -21.53 5.22 8.82
CA HIS A 200 -22.21 5.74 7.65
C HIS A 200 -22.01 7.26 7.55
N PRO A 201 -21.76 7.82 6.35
CA PRO A 201 -21.25 9.18 6.20
C PRO A 201 -22.27 10.29 6.51
N THR A 202 -23.56 9.98 6.69
CA THR A 202 -24.59 11.00 6.95
C THR A 202 -25.22 10.90 8.33
N ASP A 203 -25.48 9.68 8.82
CA ASP A 203 -26.16 9.46 10.10
C ASP A 203 -25.24 8.87 11.18
N TRP A 204 -23.99 8.55 10.85
CA TRP A 204 -22.96 8.08 11.77
C TRP A 204 -23.28 6.76 12.50
N THR A 205 -24.25 6.00 11.99
CA THR A 205 -24.51 4.62 12.43
C THR A 205 -23.43 3.67 11.92
N ILE A 206 -23.37 2.44 12.43
CA ILE A 206 -22.44 1.42 11.91
C ILE A 206 -22.79 1.11 10.46
N ASP A 207 -21.82 1.31 9.56
CA ASP A 207 -21.95 0.87 8.17
C ASP A 207 -21.64 -0.63 8.09
N HIS A 208 -22.69 -1.44 8.14
CA HIS A 208 -22.56 -2.90 8.08
C HIS A 208 -22.01 -3.42 6.74
N ALA A 209 -22.02 -2.62 5.66
CA ALA A 209 -21.33 -2.99 4.41
C ALA A 209 -19.80 -2.89 4.55
N LEU A 210 -19.33 -2.07 5.49
CA LEU A 210 -17.91 -1.85 5.78
C LEU A 210 -17.58 -2.23 7.23
N HIS A 211 -18.23 -3.27 7.76
CA HIS A 211 -17.99 -3.83 9.08
C HIS A 211 -17.30 -5.20 8.96
N PHE A 212 -16.18 -5.37 9.66
CA PHE A 212 -15.38 -6.58 9.64
C PHE A 212 -15.18 -7.13 11.05
N GLU A 213 -15.50 -8.40 11.23
CA GLU A 213 -15.22 -9.15 12.44
C GLU A 213 -14.16 -10.22 12.19
N PHE A 214 -13.22 -10.34 13.13
CA PHE A 214 -12.12 -11.26 13.03
C PHE A 214 -12.12 -12.26 14.18
N HIS A 215 -11.97 -13.52 13.79
CA HIS A 215 -11.88 -14.65 14.71
C HIS A 215 -10.51 -15.32 14.57
N PRO A 216 -9.42 -14.69 15.09
CA PRO A 216 -8.11 -15.33 15.18
C PRO A 216 -8.21 -16.77 15.71
N PRO A 217 -7.62 -17.75 15.02
CA PRO A 217 -7.67 -19.14 15.45
C PRO A 217 -6.97 -19.30 16.81
N ASP A 218 -7.66 -19.91 17.75
CA ASP A 218 -7.21 -20.18 19.12
C ASP A 218 -6.67 -21.61 19.29
N THR A 219 -7.06 -22.51 18.39
CA THR A 219 -6.72 -23.93 18.42
C THR A 219 -5.95 -24.32 17.14
N PRO A 220 -4.88 -25.11 17.29
CA PRO A 220 -4.11 -25.58 16.14
C PRO A 220 -4.94 -26.58 15.32
N ARG A 221 -4.92 -26.44 13.99
CA ARG A 221 -5.53 -27.40 13.05
C ARG A 221 -4.79 -28.73 13.05
N PHE A 222 -3.46 -28.67 13.14
CA PHE A 222 -2.57 -29.83 13.26
C PHE A 222 -1.17 -29.40 13.72
N HIS A 223 -0.32 -30.40 13.95
CA HIS A 223 1.09 -30.23 14.29
C HIS A 223 1.96 -31.03 13.34
N THR A 224 3.16 -30.52 13.07
CA THR A 224 4.29 -31.28 12.51
C THR A 224 5.33 -31.51 13.62
N ARG A 225 6.58 -31.85 13.28
CA ARG A 225 7.64 -31.99 14.28
C ARG A 225 7.97 -30.62 14.89
N HIS A 226 8.09 -29.60 14.05
CA HIS A 226 8.52 -28.25 14.43
C HIS A 226 7.45 -27.15 14.32
N LEU A 227 6.24 -27.43 13.82
CA LEU A 227 5.20 -26.41 13.64
C LEU A 227 3.93 -26.74 14.43
N ARG A 228 3.34 -25.68 15.01
CA ARG A 228 1.93 -25.69 15.44
C ARG A 228 1.17 -24.81 14.46
N VAL A 229 0.28 -25.40 13.67
CA VAL A 229 -0.36 -24.72 12.54
C VAL A 229 -1.78 -24.31 12.89
N PHE A 230 -2.02 -23.01 12.92
CA PHE A 230 -3.31 -22.36 13.08
C PHE A 230 -3.74 -21.81 11.72
N ALA A 231 -5.05 -21.79 11.44
CA ALA A 231 -5.53 -21.26 10.16
C ALA A 231 -6.94 -20.70 10.28
N THR A 232 -7.17 -19.56 9.63
CA THR A 232 -8.51 -19.00 9.43
C THR A 232 -9.38 -19.96 8.62
N PRO A 233 -10.72 -19.86 8.69
CA PRO A 233 -11.62 -20.73 7.93
C PRO A 233 -11.47 -20.64 6.41
N SER A 234 -10.94 -19.53 5.88
CA SER A 234 -10.76 -19.27 4.45
C SER A 234 -9.61 -20.08 3.82
N VAL A 235 -8.74 -20.70 4.62
CA VAL A 235 -7.58 -21.45 4.13
C VAL A 235 -7.97 -22.86 3.69
N ASP A 236 -7.66 -23.22 2.44
CA ASP A 236 -7.81 -24.59 1.94
C ASP A 236 -6.88 -25.58 2.68
N SER A 237 -7.45 -26.67 3.17
CA SER A 237 -6.74 -27.65 4.00
C SER A 237 -5.66 -28.42 3.24
N ALA A 238 -5.87 -28.73 1.95
CA ALA A 238 -4.89 -29.46 1.16
C ALA A 238 -3.66 -28.58 0.85
N ARG A 239 -3.91 -27.31 0.51
CA ARG A 239 -2.89 -26.29 0.29
C ARG A 239 -2.12 -25.98 1.58
N LEU A 240 -2.82 -25.88 2.72
CA LEU A 240 -2.18 -25.68 4.03
C LEU A 240 -1.22 -26.82 4.38
N ARG A 241 -1.62 -28.08 4.17
CA ARG A 241 -0.72 -29.24 4.41
C ARG A 241 0.50 -29.21 3.49
N ARG A 242 0.35 -28.74 2.23
CA ARG A 242 1.47 -28.60 1.31
C ARG A 242 2.43 -27.49 1.74
N ALA A 243 1.90 -26.32 2.08
CA ALA A 243 2.68 -25.19 2.59
C ALA A 243 3.43 -25.56 3.88
N ALA A 244 2.75 -26.22 4.83
CA ALA A 244 3.37 -26.67 6.08
C ALA A 244 4.54 -27.63 5.85
N ARG A 245 4.49 -28.51 4.84
CA ARG A 245 5.64 -29.36 4.48
C ARG A 245 6.83 -28.56 3.96
N GLN A 246 6.58 -27.51 3.18
CA GLN A 246 7.64 -26.63 2.67
C GLN A 246 8.28 -25.83 3.81
N TRP A 247 7.46 -25.29 4.72
CA TRP A 247 7.97 -24.59 5.90
C TRP A 247 8.76 -25.50 6.84
N GLU A 248 8.29 -26.74 7.06
CA GLU A 248 9.03 -27.74 7.83
C GLU A 248 10.40 -28.00 7.20
N ALA A 249 10.45 -28.24 5.87
CA ALA A 249 11.69 -28.53 5.17
C ALA A 249 12.70 -27.37 5.24
N ALA A 250 12.26 -26.12 5.06
CA ALA A 250 13.13 -24.95 5.17
C ALA A 250 13.69 -24.79 6.61
N LEU A 251 12.85 -25.04 7.61
CA LEU A 251 13.25 -25.02 9.02
C LEU A 251 14.25 -26.14 9.34
N GLU A 252 13.99 -27.38 8.88
CA GLU A 252 14.88 -28.53 9.08
C GLU A 252 16.23 -28.34 8.37
N ALA A 253 16.23 -27.78 7.14
CA ALA A 253 17.47 -27.45 6.42
C ALA A 253 18.32 -26.44 7.21
N ALA A 254 17.70 -25.39 7.73
CA ALA A 254 18.39 -24.40 8.56
C ALA A 254 18.86 -24.95 9.91
N ALA A 255 18.07 -25.82 10.53
CA ALA A 255 18.44 -26.51 11.76
C ALA A 255 19.64 -27.45 11.57
N ALA A 256 19.63 -28.24 10.50
CA ALA A 256 20.73 -29.13 10.12
C ALA A 256 21.99 -28.32 9.80
N TRP A 257 21.84 -27.18 9.11
CA TRP A 257 22.97 -26.30 8.83
C TRP A 257 23.54 -25.67 10.12
N ALA A 258 22.70 -25.17 11.03
CA ALA A 258 23.13 -24.55 12.28
C ALA A 258 23.63 -25.56 13.33
N GLY A 259 23.28 -26.84 13.22
CA GLY A 259 23.71 -27.89 14.13
C GLY A 259 22.90 -27.95 15.43
N GLY A 260 21.57 -28.10 15.34
CA GLY A 260 20.73 -28.28 16.52
C GLY A 260 19.25 -28.48 16.20
N GLU A 261 18.40 -28.48 17.23
CA GLU A 261 16.95 -28.61 17.12
C GLU A 261 16.28 -27.27 17.53
N PRO A 262 15.57 -26.57 16.62
CA PRO A 262 15.14 -25.19 16.84
C PRO A 262 13.88 -25.07 17.73
N GLY A 263 13.25 -26.19 18.08
CA GLY A 263 12.02 -26.23 18.88
C GLY A 263 10.76 -26.18 18.02
N ARG A 264 9.71 -25.50 18.51
CA ARG A 264 8.44 -25.33 17.80
C ARG A 264 8.13 -23.87 17.49
N LEU A 265 7.70 -23.61 16.25
CA LEU A 265 7.22 -22.32 15.74
C LEU A 265 5.69 -22.35 15.59
N ASP A 266 5.02 -21.29 16.01
CA ASP A 266 3.60 -21.11 15.74
C ASP A 266 3.41 -20.48 14.37
N VAL A 267 2.59 -21.10 13.53
CA VAL A 267 2.27 -20.58 12.20
C VAL A 267 0.79 -20.28 12.11
N PHE A 268 0.44 -19.04 11.83
CA PHE A 268 -0.92 -18.58 11.59
C PHE A 268 -1.10 -18.36 10.09
N ALA A 269 -1.94 -19.19 9.48
CA ALA A 269 -2.24 -19.14 8.05
C ALA A 269 -3.52 -18.33 7.77
N TYR A 270 -3.45 -17.53 6.71
CA TYR A 270 -4.52 -16.66 6.20
C TYR A 270 -4.84 -17.00 4.75
N GLY A 271 -6.10 -16.89 4.34
CA GLY A 271 -6.55 -17.25 2.99
C GLY A 271 -6.12 -16.26 1.92
N SER A 272 -5.87 -15.00 2.28
CA SER A 272 -5.45 -13.95 1.36
C SER A 272 -4.60 -12.86 2.04
N SER A 273 -3.86 -12.08 1.24
CA SER A 273 -3.18 -10.87 1.71
C SER A 273 -4.15 -9.80 2.19
N GLU A 274 -5.37 -9.74 1.64
CA GLU A 274 -6.45 -8.88 2.12
C GLU A 274 -6.87 -9.26 3.55
N GLU A 275 -7.18 -10.53 3.81
CA GLU A 275 -7.58 -11.02 5.13
C GLU A 275 -6.48 -10.75 6.16
N LYS A 276 -5.23 -11.11 5.83
CA LYS A 276 -4.06 -10.87 6.70
C LYS A 276 -3.84 -9.36 6.93
N GLY A 277 -3.93 -8.55 5.87
CA GLY A 277 -3.75 -7.09 5.92
C GLY A 277 -4.83 -6.39 6.76
N LEU A 278 -6.08 -6.83 6.65
CA LEU A 278 -7.19 -6.35 7.47
C LEU A 278 -7.05 -6.81 8.93
N MET A 279 -6.54 -8.01 9.21
CA MET A 279 -6.38 -8.48 10.60
C MET A 279 -5.14 -7.91 11.31
N LEU A 280 -4.01 -7.82 10.61
CA LEU A 280 -2.69 -7.57 11.20
C LEU A 280 -2.07 -6.22 10.79
N ARG A 281 -2.65 -5.50 9.83
CA ARG A 281 -2.04 -4.33 9.17
C ARG A 281 -0.73 -4.66 8.43
N ASP A 282 -0.57 -5.91 8.04
CA ASP A 282 0.57 -6.46 7.31
C ASP A 282 0.05 -7.41 6.23
N SER A 283 0.23 -7.04 4.96
CA SER A 283 -0.25 -7.80 3.81
C SER A 283 0.82 -8.71 3.20
N ARG A 284 2.07 -8.64 3.69
CA ARG A 284 3.19 -9.43 3.15
C ARG A 284 2.86 -10.92 3.11
N PRO A 285 3.39 -11.68 2.15
CA PRO A 285 3.11 -13.12 2.03
C PRO A 285 3.47 -13.90 3.29
N ALA A 286 4.55 -13.54 3.97
CA ALA A 286 4.95 -14.07 5.25
C ALA A 286 5.52 -12.97 6.16
N GLY A 287 5.63 -13.25 7.46
CA GLY A 287 6.25 -12.35 8.43
C GLY A 287 6.50 -13.05 9.75
N LEU A 288 7.60 -12.71 10.41
CA LEU A 288 7.99 -13.26 11.71
C LEU A 288 7.89 -12.26 12.84
N ASP A 289 7.39 -12.73 13.97
CA ASP A 289 7.51 -12.11 15.28
C ASP A 289 8.37 -13.01 16.18
N PHE A 290 9.64 -12.65 16.34
CA PHE A 290 10.57 -13.35 17.21
C PHE A 290 10.18 -13.25 18.70
N GLY A 291 9.52 -12.16 19.13
CA GLY A 291 9.08 -12.00 20.52
C GLY A 291 7.97 -13.00 20.87
N ARG A 292 7.06 -13.25 19.92
CA ARG A 292 5.92 -14.17 20.07
C ARG A 292 6.20 -15.60 19.59
N GLN A 293 7.35 -15.87 18.99
CA GLN A 293 7.67 -17.16 18.36
C GLN A 293 6.60 -17.56 17.32
N ARG A 294 6.24 -16.58 16.50
CA ARG A 294 5.09 -16.65 15.58
C ARG A 294 5.49 -16.27 14.16
N MET A 295 4.96 -17.00 13.20
CA MET A 295 4.94 -16.65 11.78
C MET A 295 3.50 -16.45 11.31
N ASP A 296 3.26 -15.42 10.52
CA ASP A 296 1.98 -15.14 9.87
C ASP A 296 2.14 -15.26 8.35
N ALA A 297 1.45 -16.22 7.72
CA ALA A 297 1.64 -16.55 6.31
C ALA A 297 0.33 -16.63 5.52
N VAL A 298 0.36 -16.17 4.27
CA VAL A 298 -0.76 -16.29 3.32
C VAL A 298 -0.65 -17.64 2.59
N VAL A 299 -1.76 -18.36 2.50
CA VAL A 299 -1.84 -19.69 1.87
C VAL A 299 -2.89 -19.67 0.77
N ASN A 300 -2.46 -19.36 -0.45
CA ASN A 300 -3.33 -19.33 -1.64
C ASN A 300 -2.58 -19.83 -2.90
N ALA A 301 -3.22 -19.73 -4.08
CA ALA A 301 -2.66 -20.25 -5.33
C ALA A 301 -1.44 -19.44 -5.78
N ILE A 302 -1.46 -18.14 -5.53
CA ILE A 302 -0.43 -17.17 -5.91
C ILE A 302 0.93 -17.57 -5.32
N TYR A 303 0.97 -17.91 -4.03
CA TYR A 303 2.20 -18.25 -3.31
C TYR A 303 2.51 -19.76 -3.31
N ALA A 304 1.74 -20.56 -4.06
CA ALA A 304 2.02 -21.98 -4.17
C ALA A 304 3.36 -22.21 -4.91
N GLY A 305 4.31 -22.84 -4.23
CA GLY A 305 5.65 -23.06 -4.79
C GLY A 305 6.58 -21.83 -4.70
N LEU A 306 6.21 -20.81 -3.92
CA LEU A 306 7.05 -19.68 -3.56
C LEU A 306 7.31 -19.72 -2.05
N PRO A 307 8.25 -20.56 -1.59
CA PRO A 307 8.47 -20.73 -0.16
C PRO A 307 9.05 -19.45 0.47
N PRO A 308 8.50 -19.01 1.63
CA PRO A 308 9.04 -17.89 2.39
C PRO A 308 10.34 -18.27 3.11
N GLU A 309 11.26 -17.33 3.29
CA GLU A 309 12.51 -17.52 4.04
C GLU A 309 12.33 -17.57 5.56
N GLU A 310 11.17 -17.12 6.05
CA GLU A 310 10.85 -16.98 7.46
C GLU A 310 11.12 -18.25 8.31
N PRO A 311 10.70 -19.46 7.91
CA PRO A 311 10.99 -20.66 8.71
C PRO A 311 12.49 -20.91 8.92
N ALA A 312 13.30 -20.71 7.86
CA ALA A 312 14.75 -20.85 7.93
C ALA A 312 15.36 -19.75 8.82
N ARG A 313 14.94 -18.50 8.63
CA ARG A 313 15.38 -17.36 9.44
C ARG A 313 15.07 -17.56 10.93
N TRP A 314 13.90 -18.10 11.24
CA TRP A 314 13.50 -18.42 12.62
C TRP A 314 14.41 -19.48 13.25
N ALA A 315 14.68 -20.57 12.53
CA ALA A 315 15.56 -21.64 13.02
C ALA A 315 16.98 -21.12 13.30
N LEU A 316 17.55 -20.33 12.37
CA LEU A 316 18.85 -19.70 12.54
C LEU A 316 18.89 -18.80 13.78
N ARG A 317 17.91 -17.90 13.95
CA ARG A 317 17.84 -17.01 15.14
C ARG A 317 17.75 -17.79 16.44
N ARG A 318 17.02 -18.91 16.45
CA ARG A 318 16.84 -19.74 17.66
C ARG A 318 18.10 -20.47 18.06
N LEU A 319 18.82 -21.04 17.10
CA LEU A 319 20.01 -21.85 17.34
C LEU A 319 21.26 -20.99 17.49
N LEU A 320 21.41 -19.98 16.63
CA LEU A 320 22.60 -19.15 16.53
C LEU A 320 22.44 -17.80 17.22
N GLY A 321 21.28 -17.46 17.78
CA GLY A 321 21.03 -16.14 18.40
C GLY A 321 20.93 -15.02 17.37
N ALA A 322 20.85 -13.77 17.82
CA ALA A 322 20.84 -12.62 16.91
C ALA A 322 22.24 -12.42 16.29
N PRO A 323 22.35 -12.22 14.96
CA PRO A 323 23.64 -11.89 14.37
C PRO A 323 24.05 -10.46 14.77
N ARG A 324 25.36 -10.18 14.76
CA ARG A 324 25.84 -8.79 14.83
C ARG A 324 25.50 -8.03 13.55
N THR A 325 25.58 -8.71 12.40
CA THR A 325 25.29 -8.16 11.08
C THR A 325 24.06 -8.88 10.48
N PRO A 326 22.89 -8.21 10.39
CA PRO A 326 21.64 -8.83 9.92
C PRO A 326 21.70 -9.52 8.55
N VAL A 327 22.53 -9.00 7.62
CA VAL A 327 22.71 -9.56 6.28
C VAL A 327 23.13 -11.04 6.31
N LEU A 328 23.88 -11.48 7.33
CA LEU A 328 24.32 -12.86 7.45
C LEU A 328 23.14 -13.80 7.67
N GLU A 329 22.23 -13.44 8.56
CA GLU A 329 21.03 -14.24 8.82
C GLU A 329 20.10 -14.24 7.61
N TRP A 330 19.89 -13.08 6.99
CA TRP A 330 18.99 -12.96 5.86
C TRP A 330 19.51 -13.73 4.65
N GLY A 331 20.78 -13.55 4.28
CA GLY A 331 21.42 -14.28 3.19
C GLY A 331 21.45 -15.79 3.43
N LEU A 332 21.79 -16.25 4.66
CA LEU A 332 21.74 -17.68 4.99
C LEU A 332 20.31 -18.24 4.88
N ALA A 333 19.30 -17.54 5.40
CA ALA A 333 17.92 -17.99 5.33
C ALA A 333 17.46 -18.15 3.87
N LEU A 334 17.83 -17.22 2.99
CA LEU A 334 17.52 -17.28 1.56
C LEU A 334 18.27 -18.42 0.85
N LEU A 335 19.56 -18.62 1.13
CA LEU A 335 20.35 -19.74 0.57
C LEU A 335 19.76 -21.10 0.94
N LEU A 336 19.23 -21.22 2.15
CA LEU A 336 18.65 -22.46 2.68
C LEU A 336 17.17 -22.65 2.28
N THR A 337 16.59 -21.67 1.58
CA THR A 337 15.21 -21.72 1.07
C THR A 337 15.22 -22.13 -0.40
N GLU A 338 15.06 -23.42 -0.66
CA GLU A 338 15.02 -23.97 -2.02
C GLU A 338 13.86 -23.37 -2.84
N GLY A 339 14.13 -22.99 -4.08
CA GLY A 339 13.10 -22.46 -4.99
C GLY A 339 12.62 -21.04 -4.64
N TRP A 340 13.38 -20.30 -3.83
CA TRP A 340 13.09 -18.88 -3.57
C TRP A 340 12.90 -18.12 -4.89
N GLN A 341 11.74 -17.45 -5.03
CA GLN A 341 11.34 -16.76 -6.26
C GLN A 341 11.48 -17.64 -7.53
N ARG A 342 11.04 -18.90 -7.43
CA ARG A 342 11.08 -19.98 -8.45
C ARG A 342 12.46 -20.53 -8.81
N HIS A 343 13.45 -19.66 -8.98
CA HIS A 343 14.77 -20.03 -9.52
C HIS A 343 15.86 -20.21 -8.44
N GLY A 344 15.58 -19.81 -7.20
CA GLY A 344 16.55 -19.77 -6.10
C GLY A 344 17.34 -18.47 -6.05
N ALA A 345 17.81 -18.10 -4.86
CA ALA A 345 18.45 -16.81 -4.62
C ALA A 345 19.78 -16.62 -5.38
N LEU A 346 20.60 -17.68 -5.50
CA LEU A 346 21.88 -17.61 -6.22
C LEU A 346 21.69 -17.46 -7.73
N SER A 347 20.71 -18.14 -8.33
CA SER A 347 20.40 -18.00 -9.75
C SER A 347 19.97 -16.57 -10.07
N TRP A 348 19.13 -15.97 -9.22
CA TRP A 348 18.77 -14.56 -9.34
C TRP A 348 19.97 -13.63 -9.18
N ALA A 349 20.84 -13.89 -8.19
CA ALA A 349 22.03 -13.06 -7.97
C ALA A 349 22.96 -13.07 -9.19
N GLN A 350 23.20 -14.24 -9.79
CA GLN A 350 24.00 -14.39 -11.00
C GLN A 350 23.37 -13.69 -12.20
N ALA A 351 22.06 -13.86 -12.41
CA ALA A 351 21.34 -13.19 -13.49
C ALA A 351 21.38 -11.66 -13.35
N LEU A 352 21.21 -11.15 -12.13
CA LEU A 352 21.28 -9.71 -11.83
C LEU A 352 22.71 -9.18 -12.00
N ALA A 353 23.73 -9.90 -11.53
CA ALA A 353 25.13 -9.51 -11.67
C ALA A 353 25.57 -9.47 -13.15
N HIS A 354 25.20 -10.50 -13.92
CA HIS A 354 25.52 -10.59 -15.35
C HIS A 354 24.96 -9.42 -16.18
N ASN A 355 23.89 -8.80 -15.69
CA ASN A 355 23.19 -7.72 -16.37
C ASN A 355 23.41 -6.34 -15.71
N ASP A 356 24.39 -6.20 -14.82
CA ASP A 356 24.69 -4.94 -14.10
C ASP A 356 23.48 -4.38 -13.31
N LEU A 357 22.67 -5.28 -12.72
CA LEU A 357 21.47 -4.99 -11.93
C LEU A 357 21.61 -5.34 -10.45
N LEU A 358 22.69 -6.04 -10.05
CA LEU A 358 22.93 -6.35 -8.64
C LEU A 358 23.41 -5.11 -7.89
N VAL A 359 22.96 -4.94 -6.66
CA VAL A 359 23.33 -3.79 -5.83
C VAL A 359 24.77 -3.90 -5.30
N PRO A 360 25.47 -2.76 -5.09
CA PRO A 360 26.76 -2.74 -4.41
C PRO A 360 26.68 -3.31 -2.99
N LEU A 361 27.79 -3.84 -2.48
CA LEU A 361 27.83 -4.54 -1.20
C LEU A 361 27.39 -3.64 -0.03
N GLU A 362 27.77 -2.37 -0.07
CA GLU A 362 27.52 -1.37 0.96
C GLU A 362 26.03 -1.20 1.25
N THR A 363 25.20 -1.32 0.20
CA THR A 363 23.74 -1.21 0.29
C THR A 363 23.11 -2.31 1.16
N LEU A 364 23.81 -3.43 1.36
CA LEU A 364 23.33 -4.52 2.22
C LEU A 364 23.51 -4.21 3.71
N PHE A 365 24.40 -3.27 4.05
CA PHE A 365 24.71 -2.87 5.42
C PHE A 365 23.97 -1.59 5.84
N GLU A 366 23.35 -0.90 4.88
CA GLU A 366 22.39 0.15 5.18
C GLU A 366 21.17 -0.41 5.95
N ALA A 367 20.66 0.38 6.90
CA ALA A 367 19.62 -0.05 7.82
C ALA A 367 18.41 -0.68 7.11
N GLU A 368 18.02 -1.90 7.53
CA GLU A 368 16.76 -2.52 7.12
C GLU A 368 15.60 -1.60 7.50
N GLY A 369 14.76 -1.24 6.51
CA GLY A 369 13.54 -0.46 6.75
C GLY A 369 13.49 0.91 6.09
N THR A 370 14.51 1.32 5.34
CA THR A 370 14.33 2.39 4.35
C THR A 370 13.39 1.87 3.26
N GLU A 371 12.33 2.61 2.94
CA GLU A 371 11.41 2.27 1.83
C GLU A 371 12.13 2.28 0.47
N SER A 372 13.36 2.79 0.44
CA SER A 372 14.31 2.76 -0.67
C SER A 372 15.09 1.45 -0.68
N GLY A 373 14.66 0.48 -1.49
CA GLY A 373 15.47 -0.68 -1.81
C GLY A 373 14.65 -1.93 -2.08
N SER A 374 14.99 -2.61 -3.17
CA SER A 374 14.27 -3.81 -3.60
C SER A 374 14.56 -4.99 -2.67
N PRO A 375 13.56 -5.57 -1.97
CA PRO A 375 13.78 -6.79 -1.18
C PRO A 375 14.20 -7.99 -2.03
N LEU A 376 13.77 -8.04 -3.30
CA LEU A 376 14.14 -9.09 -4.26
C LEU A 376 15.64 -9.02 -4.62
N ILE A 377 16.08 -7.91 -5.20
CA ILE A 377 17.49 -7.68 -5.56
C ILE A 377 18.43 -7.74 -4.34
N ARG A 378 18.10 -7.05 -3.25
CA ARG A 378 18.91 -7.08 -2.01
C ARG A 378 18.95 -8.47 -1.38
N GLY A 379 17.87 -9.24 -1.46
CA GLY A 379 17.84 -10.63 -1.00
C GLY A 379 18.78 -11.53 -1.80
N ALA A 380 18.74 -11.44 -3.13
CA ALA A 380 19.67 -12.17 -4.00
C ALA A 380 21.14 -11.78 -3.74
N ALA A 381 21.40 -10.47 -3.58
CA ALA A 381 22.72 -9.97 -3.21
C ALA A 381 23.18 -10.48 -1.82
N ALA A 382 22.31 -10.47 -0.81
CA ALA A 382 22.62 -11.00 0.52
C ALA A 382 22.93 -12.51 0.49
N ALA A 383 22.15 -13.29 -0.26
CA ALA A 383 22.38 -14.72 -0.41
C ALA A 383 23.74 -15.00 -1.10
N SER A 384 24.02 -14.34 -2.21
CA SER A 384 25.31 -14.51 -2.92
C SER A 384 26.50 -14.02 -2.12
N PHE A 385 26.38 -12.92 -1.38
CA PHE A 385 27.44 -12.46 -0.50
C PHE A 385 27.74 -13.47 0.62
N VAL A 386 26.70 -14.02 1.26
CA VAL A 386 26.89 -15.06 2.27
C VAL A 386 27.52 -16.33 1.67
N GLN A 387 27.14 -16.71 0.45
CA GLN A 387 27.76 -17.84 -0.24
C GLN A 387 29.26 -17.59 -0.50
N PHE A 388 29.61 -16.39 -0.95
CA PHE A 388 31.01 -15.97 -1.09
C PHE A 388 31.76 -16.06 0.26
N LEU A 389 31.18 -15.55 1.35
CA LEU A 389 31.82 -15.64 2.68
C LEU A 389 31.99 -17.09 3.15
N LEU A 390 31.03 -17.97 2.85
CA LEU A 390 31.10 -19.40 3.15
C LEU A 390 32.28 -20.06 2.43
N GLU A 391 32.50 -19.73 1.17
CA GLU A 391 33.63 -20.24 0.38
C GLU A 391 34.96 -19.62 0.81
N ALA A 392 34.97 -18.33 1.13
CA ALA A 392 36.18 -17.61 1.53
C ALA A 392 36.65 -17.94 2.95
N PHE A 393 35.74 -18.08 3.91
CA PHE A 393 36.07 -18.22 5.34
C PHE A 393 35.84 -19.63 5.88
N GLY A 394 34.99 -20.41 5.22
CA GLY A 394 34.49 -21.68 5.75
C GLY A 394 33.39 -21.49 6.81
N LYS A 395 32.60 -22.55 6.99
CA LYS A 395 31.43 -22.56 7.90
C LYS A 395 31.81 -22.23 9.35
N ASP A 396 32.86 -22.86 9.89
CA ASP A 396 33.22 -22.73 11.30
C ASP A 396 33.62 -21.28 11.65
N THR A 397 34.33 -20.61 10.75
CA THR A 397 34.69 -19.20 10.89
C THR A 397 33.46 -18.31 10.84
N LEU A 398 32.54 -18.55 9.89
CA LEU A 398 31.30 -17.77 9.80
C LEU A 398 30.44 -17.91 11.07
N LEU A 399 30.35 -19.12 11.64
CA LEU A 399 29.66 -19.38 12.90
C LEU A 399 30.31 -18.66 14.08
N ALA A 400 31.65 -18.67 14.16
CA ALA A 400 32.39 -17.93 15.20
C ALA A 400 32.18 -16.42 15.10
N HIS A 401 32.01 -15.89 13.89
CA HIS A 401 31.80 -14.48 13.60
C HIS A 401 30.33 -14.03 13.66
N TYR A 402 29.36 -14.95 13.59
CA TYR A 402 27.95 -14.64 13.43
C TYR A 402 27.41 -13.59 14.42
N ARG A 403 27.78 -13.70 15.70
CA ARG A 403 27.33 -12.80 16.78
C ARG A 403 28.22 -11.59 17.05
N THR A 404 29.39 -11.50 16.41
CA THR A 404 30.44 -10.55 16.81
C THR A 404 30.97 -9.71 15.66
N TRP A 405 30.95 -10.21 14.43
CA TRP A 405 31.53 -9.54 13.28
C TRP A 405 30.62 -8.44 12.74
N ALA A 406 31.23 -7.29 12.52
CA ALA A 406 30.72 -6.18 11.73
C ALA A 406 31.91 -5.65 10.93
N PRO A 407 31.83 -5.56 9.59
CA PRO A 407 32.94 -5.09 8.79
C PRO A 407 33.22 -3.61 9.06
N GLN A 408 34.50 -3.25 9.04
CA GLN A 408 34.92 -1.84 8.98
C GLN A 408 34.92 -1.37 7.52
N ASP A 409 34.85 -0.06 7.27
CA ASP A 409 34.71 0.50 5.91
C ASP A 409 35.76 -0.05 4.92
N GLY A 410 37.05 -0.09 5.31
CA GLY A 410 38.10 -0.64 4.44
C GLY A 410 38.07 -2.17 4.25
N GLU A 411 37.47 -2.90 5.20
CA GLU A 411 37.21 -4.34 5.03
C GLU A 411 36.05 -4.56 4.05
N LEU A 412 35.02 -3.71 4.14
CA LEU A 412 33.83 -3.78 3.29
C LEU A 412 34.17 -3.53 1.82
N GLU A 413 34.99 -2.51 1.53
CA GLU A 413 35.50 -2.24 0.18
C GLU A 413 36.26 -3.44 -0.39
N ASN A 414 37.19 -4.02 0.38
CA ASN A 414 37.96 -5.19 -0.06
C ASN A 414 37.09 -6.44 -0.28
N LEU A 415 36.11 -6.67 0.60
CA LEU A 415 35.15 -7.76 0.43
C LEU A 415 34.25 -7.52 -0.78
N GLY A 416 33.90 -6.26 -1.06
CA GLY A 416 33.13 -5.85 -2.23
C GLY A 416 33.85 -6.22 -3.52
N GLU A 417 35.12 -5.83 -3.67
CA GLU A 417 35.94 -6.15 -4.86
C GLU A 417 36.03 -7.68 -5.07
N ARG A 418 36.38 -8.43 -4.02
CA ARG A 418 36.52 -9.88 -4.08
C ARG A 418 35.20 -10.60 -4.36
N TRP A 419 34.10 -10.09 -3.84
CA TRP A 419 32.76 -10.64 -4.11
C TRP A 419 32.35 -10.41 -5.56
N GLN A 420 32.69 -9.26 -6.15
CA GLN A 420 32.46 -9.00 -7.58
C GLN A 420 33.31 -9.91 -8.47
N GLU A 421 34.58 -10.12 -8.14
CA GLU A 421 35.43 -11.11 -8.81
C GLU A 421 34.83 -12.51 -8.72
N TRP A 422 34.38 -12.91 -7.53
CA TRP A 422 33.72 -14.20 -7.32
C TRP A 422 32.44 -14.35 -8.15
N LEU A 423 31.61 -13.31 -8.24
CA LEU A 423 30.41 -13.31 -9.09
C LEU A 423 30.75 -13.48 -10.57
N ALA A 424 31.83 -12.83 -11.04
CA ALA A 424 32.31 -12.95 -12.42
C ALA A 424 32.87 -14.35 -12.73
N GLU A 425 33.62 -14.95 -11.79
CA GLU A 425 34.20 -16.28 -11.92
C GLU A 425 33.16 -17.41 -11.81
N ALA A 426 32.11 -17.20 -10.99
CA ALA A 426 31.03 -18.17 -10.80
C ALA A 426 30.27 -18.49 -12.09
N GLY A 427 30.55 -17.79 -13.20
CA GLY A 427 30.19 -18.20 -14.56
C GLY A 427 28.70 -18.47 -14.69
N GLY A 428 27.88 -17.47 -14.36
CA GLY A 428 26.43 -17.61 -14.35
C GLY A 428 25.92 -18.19 -15.67
N ALA A 429 25.13 -19.26 -15.58
CA ALA A 429 24.31 -19.65 -16.71
C ALA A 429 23.40 -18.46 -17.04
N PRO A 430 23.27 -18.05 -18.32
CA PRO A 430 22.35 -16.98 -18.68
C PRO A 430 20.98 -17.30 -18.10
N TYR A 431 20.29 -16.28 -17.57
CA TYR A 431 18.91 -16.42 -17.16
C TYR A 431 18.13 -17.04 -18.33
N LEU A 432 17.65 -18.27 -18.15
CA LEU A 432 16.85 -18.94 -19.16
C LEU A 432 15.40 -18.48 -18.93
N PRO A 433 14.82 -17.69 -19.85
CA PRO A 433 13.45 -17.24 -19.71
C PRO A 433 12.53 -18.47 -19.59
N ALA A 434 11.62 -18.45 -18.62
CA ALA A 434 10.73 -19.58 -18.36
C ALA A 434 9.78 -19.85 -19.53
N GLU A 435 9.32 -18.78 -20.20
CA GLU A 435 8.47 -18.81 -21.39
C GLU A 435 8.46 -17.41 -22.03
N GLU A 436 8.49 -17.31 -23.36
CA GLU A 436 8.22 -16.03 -24.04
C GLU A 436 6.75 -15.66 -23.84
N ARG A 437 6.50 -14.43 -23.36
CA ARG A 437 5.16 -13.92 -23.10
C ARG A 437 4.96 -12.62 -23.87
N ALA A 438 3.77 -12.43 -24.43
CA ALA A 438 3.47 -11.27 -25.25
C ALA A 438 2.03 -10.81 -25.06
N LEU A 439 1.80 -9.52 -25.24
CA LEU A 439 0.46 -8.97 -25.31
C LEU A 439 -0.26 -9.48 -26.57
N PRO A 440 -1.61 -9.47 -26.59
CA PRO A 440 -2.39 -9.74 -27.79
C PRO A 440 -1.96 -8.79 -28.93
N PRO A 441 -1.96 -9.25 -30.20
CA PRO A 441 -1.57 -8.42 -31.34
C PRO A 441 -2.36 -7.11 -31.45
N PHE A 442 -3.61 -7.11 -30.99
CA PHE A 442 -4.42 -5.91 -30.79
C PHE A 442 -4.91 -5.86 -29.34
N VAL A 443 -4.35 -4.92 -28.58
CA VAL A 443 -4.67 -4.68 -27.19
C VAL A 443 -6.01 -3.96 -27.06
N LYS A 444 -6.91 -4.53 -26.27
CA LYS A 444 -8.14 -3.91 -25.78
C LYS A 444 -8.02 -3.86 -24.27
N GLY A 445 -7.56 -2.74 -23.73
CA GLY A 445 -7.28 -2.67 -22.32
C GLY A 445 -7.58 -1.35 -21.68
N PHE A 446 -7.41 -1.33 -20.37
CA PHE A 446 -7.49 -0.15 -19.54
C PHE A 446 -6.24 -0.02 -18.68
N ASN A 447 -5.92 1.22 -18.32
CA ASN A 447 -5.03 1.51 -17.22
C ASN A 447 -5.78 1.29 -15.91
N PHE A 448 -5.45 0.21 -15.21
CA PHE A 448 -5.99 -0.13 -13.91
C PHE A 448 -5.18 0.58 -12.84
N ALA A 449 -5.82 1.51 -12.13
CA ALA A 449 -5.18 2.40 -11.16
C ALA A 449 -5.63 2.09 -9.73
N HIS A 450 -4.68 2.11 -8.81
CA HIS A 450 -4.89 1.87 -7.38
C HIS A 450 -5.59 3.07 -6.73
N GLU A 451 -6.92 3.05 -6.78
CA GLU A 451 -7.78 4.14 -6.29
C GLU A 451 -8.43 3.78 -4.95
N GLY A 452 -7.89 2.83 -4.18
CA GLY A 452 -8.32 2.50 -2.82
C GLY A 452 -7.16 2.12 -1.90
N TYR A 453 -7.15 2.66 -0.67
CA TYR A 453 -5.97 2.64 0.22
C TYR A 453 -6.23 2.02 1.59
N ARG A 454 -7.33 1.25 1.71
CA ARG A 454 -7.84 0.67 2.97
C ARG A 454 -7.70 -0.85 3.03
N VAL A 455 -6.84 -1.44 2.19
CA VAL A 455 -6.68 -2.90 2.00
C VAL A 455 -7.81 -3.51 1.16
N PHE A 456 -9.08 -3.35 1.55
CA PHE A 456 -10.21 -4.01 0.88
C PHE A 456 -10.65 -3.38 -0.45
N ASP A 457 -10.15 -2.19 -0.79
CA ASP A 457 -10.52 -1.41 -1.99
C ASP A 457 -9.34 -1.14 -2.95
N GLY A 458 -8.18 -1.73 -2.66
CA GLY A 458 -6.95 -1.63 -3.46
C GLY A 458 -6.65 -2.90 -4.28
N TYR A 459 -5.54 -2.92 -5.03
CA TYR A 459 -5.15 -4.05 -5.88
C TYR A 459 -5.11 -5.42 -5.20
N GLY A 460 -4.92 -5.49 -3.88
CA GLY A 460 -4.86 -6.74 -3.13
C GLY A 460 -6.21 -7.34 -2.73
N SER A 461 -7.34 -6.78 -3.18
CA SER A 461 -8.68 -7.10 -2.65
C SER A 461 -9.63 -7.79 -3.61
N GLY A 462 -10.70 -8.37 -3.07
CA GLY A 462 -11.83 -8.88 -3.84
C GLY A 462 -12.50 -7.83 -4.74
N LEU A 463 -12.65 -6.58 -4.26
CA LEU A 463 -13.23 -5.49 -5.07
C LEU A 463 -12.39 -5.16 -6.31
N SER A 464 -11.08 -5.38 -6.25
CA SER A 464 -10.22 -5.23 -7.43
C SER A 464 -10.47 -6.31 -8.48
N VAL A 465 -10.82 -7.53 -8.05
CA VAL A 465 -11.23 -8.61 -8.95
C VAL A 465 -12.55 -8.29 -9.64
N GLU A 466 -13.52 -7.74 -8.92
CA GLU A 466 -14.78 -7.26 -9.50
C GLU A 466 -14.56 -6.14 -10.52
N ALA A 467 -13.65 -5.20 -10.22
CA ALA A 467 -13.30 -4.13 -11.16
C ALA A 467 -12.58 -4.65 -12.42
N LEU A 468 -11.77 -5.71 -12.30
CA LEU A 468 -11.17 -6.40 -13.46
C LEU A 468 -12.23 -7.18 -14.25
N GLN A 469 -13.16 -7.84 -13.58
CA GLN A 469 -14.29 -8.54 -14.21
C GLN A 469 -15.13 -7.58 -15.05
N LYS A 470 -15.43 -6.39 -14.51
CA LYS A 470 -16.14 -5.34 -15.27
C LYS A 470 -15.36 -4.92 -16.53
N GLN A 471 -14.03 -4.87 -16.49
CA GLN A 471 -13.24 -4.60 -17.70
C GLN A 471 -13.38 -5.71 -18.75
N VAL A 472 -13.40 -6.98 -18.34
CA VAL A 472 -13.67 -8.13 -19.23
C VAL A 472 -15.05 -8.02 -19.88
N GLU A 473 -16.07 -7.63 -19.10
CA GLU A 473 -17.43 -7.41 -19.62
C GLU A 473 -17.51 -6.28 -20.65
N LEU A 474 -16.58 -5.32 -20.61
CA LEU A 474 -16.39 -4.28 -21.62
C LEU A 474 -15.58 -4.74 -22.84
N GLY A 475 -15.19 -6.02 -22.90
CA GLY A 475 -14.45 -6.61 -24.01
C GLY A 475 -12.93 -6.48 -23.90
N ALA A 476 -12.40 -6.17 -22.71
CA ALA A 476 -10.95 -6.12 -22.51
C ALA A 476 -10.30 -7.51 -22.68
N ASN A 477 -9.11 -7.53 -23.28
CA ASN A 477 -8.22 -8.70 -23.37
C ASN A 477 -6.86 -8.45 -22.69
N ALA A 478 -6.66 -7.24 -22.16
CA ALA A 478 -5.44 -6.87 -21.46
C ALA A 478 -5.71 -5.79 -20.41
N VAL A 479 -4.79 -5.65 -19.46
CA VAL A 479 -4.83 -4.61 -18.43
C VAL A 479 -3.42 -4.07 -18.17
N ALA A 480 -3.32 -2.75 -17.98
CA ALA A 480 -2.09 -2.13 -17.51
C ALA A 480 -2.18 -1.89 -16.00
N ILE A 481 -1.39 -2.61 -15.20
CA ILE A 481 -1.34 -2.45 -13.74
C ILE A 481 -0.32 -1.37 -13.41
N VAL A 482 -0.74 -0.31 -12.72
CA VAL A 482 0.05 0.90 -12.53
C VAL A 482 0.45 1.09 -11.06
N PRO A 483 1.54 0.46 -10.58
CA PRO A 483 2.06 0.75 -9.25
C PRO A 483 2.86 2.07 -9.26
N TYR A 484 2.56 2.95 -8.30
CA TYR A 484 3.25 4.23 -8.15
C TYR A 484 4.40 4.16 -7.14
N SER A 485 5.52 4.76 -7.52
CA SER A 485 6.57 5.22 -6.61
C SER A 485 6.51 6.75 -6.49
N PHE A 486 7.40 7.33 -5.68
CA PHE A 486 7.40 8.75 -5.37
C PHE A 486 8.80 9.36 -5.38
N GLN A 487 8.92 10.55 -5.98
CA GLN A 487 10.10 11.39 -5.83
C GLN A 487 9.68 12.84 -5.53
N ARG A 488 10.38 13.51 -4.61
CA ARG A 488 9.97 14.85 -4.18
C ARG A 488 10.36 15.97 -5.15
N ASP A 489 11.54 15.85 -5.76
CA ASP A 489 12.17 16.90 -6.57
C ASP A 489 12.70 16.27 -7.87
N PRO A 490 12.24 16.70 -9.06
CA PRO A 490 12.66 16.13 -10.35
C PRO A 490 14.10 16.51 -10.74
N THR A 491 14.76 17.41 -10.03
CA THR A 491 16.12 17.90 -10.35
C THR A 491 17.19 17.36 -9.41
N ARG A 492 16.81 16.52 -8.43
CA ARG A 492 17.75 15.91 -7.48
C ARG A 492 17.60 14.40 -7.51
N PRO A 493 18.68 13.65 -7.76
CA PRO A 493 18.57 12.20 -7.78
C PRO A 493 18.28 11.70 -6.37
N ALA A 494 17.36 10.74 -6.25
CA ALA A 494 17.00 10.09 -5.00
C ALA A 494 16.49 8.66 -5.29
N PRO A 495 16.58 7.73 -4.33
CA PRO A 495 15.97 6.43 -4.48
C PRO A 495 14.45 6.50 -4.67
N PHE A 496 13.91 5.57 -5.45
CA PHE A 496 12.47 5.40 -5.65
C PHE A 496 11.94 4.38 -4.64
N PRO A 497 11.04 4.76 -3.71
CA PRO A 497 10.53 3.85 -2.71
C PRO A 497 9.61 2.80 -3.32
N ILE A 498 9.66 1.58 -2.77
CA ILE A 498 8.68 0.52 -3.04
C ILE A 498 7.67 0.52 -1.88
N PRO A 499 6.37 0.74 -2.14
CA PRO A 499 5.38 0.80 -1.07
C PRO A 499 5.34 -0.49 -0.25
N ARG A 500 5.31 -0.37 1.09
CA ARG A 500 5.22 -1.53 2.02
C ARG A 500 4.04 -1.48 2.98
N ARG A 501 3.23 -0.43 2.90
CA ARG A 501 2.09 -0.24 3.81
C ARG A 501 0.93 -1.10 3.34
N ALA A 502 0.33 -1.88 4.23
CA ALA A 502 -0.90 -2.61 3.89
C ALA A 502 -1.96 -1.66 3.30
N GLY A 503 -2.45 -2.03 2.12
CA GLY A 503 -3.43 -1.24 1.35
C GLY A 503 -2.83 -0.22 0.38
N SER A 504 -1.51 -0.03 0.30
CA SER A 504 -0.87 0.65 -0.84
C SER A 504 -0.53 -0.34 -1.95
N GLU A 505 0.13 0.14 -3.00
CA GLU A 505 0.65 -0.61 -4.16
C GLU A 505 1.87 -1.48 -3.80
N THR A 506 1.76 -2.28 -2.73
CA THR A 506 2.81 -3.21 -2.29
C THR A 506 3.01 -4.35 -3.29
N ASP A 507 4.16 -5.03 -3.22
CA ASP A 507 4.48 -6.19 -4.08
C ASP A 507 3.34 -7.21 -4.07
N GLU A 508 2.84 -7.62 -2.90
CA GLU A 508 1.74 -8.57 -2.79
C GLU A 508 0.42 -8.07 -3.41
N SER A 509 0.19 -6.75 -3.41
CA SER A 509 -1.03 -6.16 -3.98
C SER A 509 -0.94 -6.14 -5.50
N VAL A 510 0.23 -5.76 -6.03
CA VAL A 510 0.52 -5.83 -7.48
C VAL A 510 0.45 -7.27 -7.97
N VAL A 511 1.07 -8.22 -7.24
CA VAL A 511 1.03 -9.64 -7.56
C VAL A 511 -0.39 -10.19 -7.55
N HIS A 512 -1.22 -9.81 -6.57
CA HIS A 512 -2.63 -10.18 -6.56
C HIS A 512 -3.34 -9.71 -7.83
N ALA A 513 -3.19 -8.44 -8.23
CA ALA A 513 -3.79 -7.92 -9.45
C ALA A 513 -3.28 -8.61 -10.73
N ILE A 514 -1.98 -8.97 -10.80
CA ILE A 514 -1.42 -9.74 -11.92
C ILE A 514 -2.12 -11.09 -12.04
N HIS A 515 -2.20 -11.84 -10.93
CA HIS A 515 -2.81 -13.18 -10.92
C HIS A 515 -4.30 -13.12 -11.21
N ALA A 516 -5.03 -12.20 -10.58
CA ALA A 516 -6.46 -12.02 -10.83
C ALA A 516 -6.75 -11.68 -12.29
N ALA A 517 -5.99 -10.77 -12.90
CA ALA A 517 -6.14 -10.43 -14.32
C ALA A 517 -5.91 -11.65 -15.22
N ARG A 518 -4.84 -12.42 -14.97
CA ARG A 518 -4.52 -13.63 -15.76
C ARG A 518 -5.57 -14.72 -15.60
N GLU A 519 -6.09 -14.94 -14.40
CA GLU A 519 -7.18 -15.91 -14.14
C GLU A 519 -8.46 -15.53 -14.90
N LEU A 520 -8.67 -14.23 -15.14
CA LEU A 520 -9.75 -13.70 -15.96
C LEU A 520 -9.44 -13.67 -17.47
N GLY A 521 -8.27 -14.18 -17.89
CA GLY A 521 -7.85 -14.23 -19.29
C GLY A 521 -7.31 -12.91 -19.86
N LEU A 522 -7.00 -11.93 -19.00
CA LEU A 522 -6.38 -10.67 -19.41
C LEU A 522 -4.85 -10.82 -19.45
N ALA A 523 -4.23 -10.34 -20.53
CA ALA A 523 -2.78 -10.13 -20.57
C ALA A 523 -2.38 -8.88 -19.77
N VAL A 524 -1.23 -8.91 -19.12
CA VAL A 524 -0.79 -7.87 -18.20
C VAL A 524 0.37 -7.07 -18.76
N LEU A 525 0.18 -5.76 -18.85
CA LEU A 525 1.26 -4.78 -18.94
C LEU A 525 1.56 -4.26 -17.52
N LEU A 526 2.68 -4.64 -16.93
CA LEU A 526 3.15 -4.01 -15.71
C LEU A 526 3.72 -2.64 -16.07
N LYS A 527 3.11 -1.56 -15.55
CA LYS A 527 3.50 -0.17 -15.87
C LYS A 527 3.80 0.64 -14.61
N PRO A 528 4.97 0.42 -13.97
CA PRO A 528 5.40 1.23 -12.84
C PRO A 528 5.51 2.71 -13.23
N GLN A 529 5.02 3.60 -12.38
CA GLN A 529 5.06 5.05 -12.58
C GLN A 529 5.68 5.76 -11.38
N VAL A 530 6.14 7.00 -11.60
CA VAL A 530 6.68 7.85 -10.54
C VAL A 530 5.80 9.08 -10.40
N TRP A 531 5.25 9.28 -9.20
CA TRP A 531 4.60 10.53 -8.84
C TRP A 531 5.64 11.55 -8.35
N PHE A 532 5.55 12.79 -8.79
CA PHE A 532 6.44 13.87 -8.38
C PHE A 532 5.74 14.85 -7.43
N GLY A 533 6.46 15.24 -6.38
CA GLY A 533 5.94 16.18 -5.38
C GLY A 533 5.78 17.61 -5.92
N ARG A 534 5.02 18.43 -5.17
CA ARG A 534 4.89 19.89 -5.41
C ARG A 534 4.35 20.28 -6.80
N GLY A 535 3.63 19.39 -7.48
CA GLY A 535 3.03 19.65 -8.78
C GLY A 535 3.99 19.48 -9.97
N ALA A 536 5.21 19.01 -9.72
CA ALA A 536 6.10 18.54 -10.79
C ALA A 536 5.54 17.27 -11.43
N TRP A 537 6.02 16.94 -12.63
CA TRP A 537 5.64 15.74 -13.38
C TRP A 537 6.89 15.09 -14.01
N PRO A 538 6.81 13.82 -14.46
CA PRO A 538 7.99 13.07 -14.93
C PRO A 538 8.81 13.76 -16.02
N GLY A 539 8.17 14.54 -16.90
CA GLY A 539 8.87 15.20 -18.00
C GLY A 539 9.81 16.32 -17.58
N GLU A 540 9.72 16.80 -16.35
CA GLU A 540 10.63 17.81 -15.77
C GLU A 540 11.93 17.21 -15.23
N VAL A 541 12.06 15.88 -15.20
CA VAL A 541 13.25 15.22 -14.65
C VAL A 541 14.49 15.58 -15.45
N ARG A 542 15.38 16.36 -14.83
CA ARG A 542 16.61 16.83 -15.44
C ARG A 542 17.67 17.06 -14.37
N MET A 543 18.75 16.29 -14.44
CA MET A 543 19.82 16.38 -13.44
C MET A 543 20.82 17.49 -13.78
N PRO A 544 21.41 18.16 -12.78
CA PRO A 544 22.27 19.33 -12.99
C PRO A 544 23.70 18.97 -13.41
N SER A 545 24.14 17.72 -13.24
CA SER A 545 25.47 17.24 -13.63
C SER A 545 25.42 15.81 -14.19
N GLU A 546 26.52 15.38 -14.82
CA GLU A 546 26.68 13.99 -15.26
C GLU A 546 26.67 13.01 -14.09
N GLU A 547 27.30 13.37 -12.97
CA GLU A 547 27.33 12.55 -11.75
C GLU A 547 25.92 12.36 -11.16
N ASP A 548 25.11 13.43 -11.17
CA ASP A 548 23.72 13.35 -10.74
C ASP A 548 22.87 12.51 -11.69
N TRP A 549 23.13 12.57 -13.01
CA TRP A 549 22.49 11.68 -13.97
C TRP A 549 22.85 10.21 -13.73
N GLN A 550 24.12 9.90 -13.51
CA GLN A 550 24.53 8.53 -13.20
C GLN A 550 23.93 8.04 -11.88
N THR A 551 23.80 8.93 -10.88
CA THR A 551 23.12 8.61 -9.62
C THR A 551 21.61 8.40 -9.82
N PHE A 552 20.95 9.22 -10.65
CA PHE A 552 19.56 9.02 -11.03
C PHE A 552 19.35 7.65 -11.71
N PHE A 553 20.14 7.33 -12.74
CA PHE A 553 19.99 6.07 -13.47
C PHE A 553 20.34 4.84 -12.63
N ARG A 554 21.27 4.95 -11.67
CA ARG A 554 21.52 3.89 -10.68
C ARG A 554 20.26 3.60 -9.86
N HIS A 555 19.63 4.62 -9.30
CA HIS A 555 18.38 4.46 -8.55
C HIS A 555 17.22 3.96 -9.43
N TYR A 556 17.11 4.48 -10.65
CA TYR A 556 16.06 4.09 -11.58
C TYR A 556 16.21 2.63 -12.04
N ARG A 557 17.44 2.20 -12.30
CA ARG A 557 17.78 0.83 -12.69
C ARG A 557 17.42 -0.17 -11.60
N GLU A 558 17.79 0.10 -10.35
CA GLU A 558 17.40 -0.75 -9.21
C GLU A 558 15.87 -0.85 -9.09
N TRP A 559 15.19 0.29 -9.19
CA TRP A 559 13.74 0.38 -9.06
C TRP A 559 12.98 -0.34 -10.17
N ILE A 560 13.37 -0.17 -11.44
CA ILE A 560 12.66 -0.85 -12.54
C ILE A 560 13.04 -2.33 -12.62
N ALA A 561 14.27 -2.71 -12.23
CA ALA A 561 14.68 -4.11 -12.14
C ALA A 561 13.89 -4.88 -11.08
N HIS A 562 13.49 -4.23 -9.98
CA HIS A 562 12.57 -4.82 -9.01
C HIS A 562 11.27 -5.31 -9.67
N TYR A 563 10.62 -4.45 -10.46
CA TYR A 563 9.40 -4.79 -11.18
C TYR A 563 9.63 -5.77 -12.33
N ALA A 564 10.83 -5.78 -12.94
CA ALA A 564 11.20 -6.80 -13.92
C ALA A 564 11.27 -8.19 -13.28
N VAL A 565 11.93 -8.33 -12.11
CA VAL A 565 11.95 -9.60 -11.36
C VAL A 565 10.54 -9.99 -10.91
N LEU A 566 9.77 -9.05 -10.37
CA LEU A 566 8.38 -9.29 -9.94
C LEU A 566 7.51 -9.76 -11.12
N GLY A 567 7.60 -9.07 -12.25
CA GLY A 567 6.89 -9.42 -13.48
C GLY A 567 7.30 -10.76 -14.04
N GLU A 568 8.59 -11.11 -14.00
CA GLU A 568 9.08 -12.41 -14.46
C GLU A 568 8.56 -13.55 -13.58
N VAL A 569 8.69 -13.42 -12.26
CA VAL A 569 8.24 -14.44 -11.30
C VAL A 569 6.73 -14.65 -11.38
N HIS A 570 5.95 -13.59 -11.61
CA HIS A 570 4.50 -13.66 -11.58
C HIS A 570 3.85 -13.67 -12.98
N GLY A 571 4.66 -13.74 -14.04
CA GLY A 571 4.20 -13.96 -15.41
C GLY A 571 3.51 -12.76 -16.05
N ALA A 572 4.03 -11.54 -15.89
CA ALA A 572 3.57 -10.41 -16.70
C ALA A 572 3.96 -10.61 -18.18
N GLU A 573 3.05 -10.30 -19.10
CA GLU A 573 3.27 -10.37 -20.55
C GLU A 573 4.15 -9.23 -21.07
N ALA A 574 4.08 -8.06 -20.44
CA ALA A 574 4.89 -6.92 -20.81
C ALA A 574 5.27 -6.04 -19.62
N LEU A 575 6.37 -5.29 -19.77
CA LEU A 575 6.85 -4.30 -18.83
C LEU A 575 7.06 -2.95 -19.54
N CYS A 576 6.48 -1.90 -18.98
CA CYS A 576 6.75 -0.52 -19.41
C CYS A 576 7.89 0.07 -18.58
N LEU A 577 9.00 0.40 -19.24
CA LEU A 577 10.25 0.81 -18.59
C LEU A 577 10.24 2.24 -18.07
N GLY A 578 9.27 3.05 -18.48
CA GLY A 578 9.12 4.42 -18.02
C GLY A 578 7.94 5.12 -18.66
N VAL A 579 7.53 6.24 -18.06
CA VAL A 579 6.36 7.01 -18.46
C VAL A 579 6.71 8.50 -18.43
N GLU A 580 6.72 9.12 -19.61
CA GLU A 580 6.78 10.58 -19.82
C GLU A 580 8.03 11.34 -19.31
N PHE A 581 9.19 10.69 -19.16
CA PHE A 581 10.47 11.32 -18.79
C PHE A 581 11.11 12.14 -19.94
N VAL A 582 10.38 13.10 -20.50
CA VAL A 582 10.75 13.88 -21.71
C VAL A 582 12.22 14.32 -21.76
N HIS A 583 12.74 14.95 -20.70
CA HIS A 583 14.14 15.39 -20.70
C HIS A 583 15.11 14.20 -20.61
N ALA A 584 14.86 13.23 -19.74
CA ALA A 584 15.73 12.07 -19.60
C ALA A 584 15.78 11.23 -20.89
N THR A 585 14.66 11.01 -21.58
CA THR A 585 14.67 10.20 -22.82
C THR A 585 15.36 10.89 -23.99
N LEU A 586 15.25 12.21 -24.09
CA LEU A 586 15.84 12.99 -25.18
C LEU A 586 17.31 13.34 -24.95
N GLU A 587 17.76 13.46 -23.69
CA GLU A 587 19.13 13.84 -23.35
C GLU A 587 20.02 12.63 -23.03
N ARG A 588 19.44 11.46 -22.68
CA ARG A 588 20.15 10.30 -22.10
C ARG A 588 19.92 8.99 -22.84
N GLU A 589 19.95 9.03 -24.18
CA GLU A 589 19.71 7.84 -25.02
C GLU A 589 20.58 6.63 -24.62
N ARG A 590 21.87 6.86 -24.36
CA ARG A 590 22.82 5.81 -24.00
C ARG A 590 22.40 5.08 -22.73
N ASP A 591 22.09 5.82 -21.67
CA ASP A 591 21.71 5.25 -20.37
C ASP A 591 20.41 4.43 -20.48
N TRP A 592 19.44 4.90 -21.29
CA TRP A 592 18.22 4.14 -21.58
C TRP A 592 18.48 2.85 -22.35
N ARG A 593 19.38 2.86 -23.34
CA ARG A 593 19.74 1.65 -24.11
C ARG A 593 20.45 0.63 -23.24
N GLU A 594 21.37 1.08 -22.37
CA GLU A 594 22.03 0.21 -21.38
C GLU A 594 21.00 -0.40 -20.43
N LEU A 595 20.06 0.40 -19.91
CA LEU A 595 18.97 -0.09 -19.08
C LEU A 595 18.10 -1.15 -19.78
N ILE A 596 17.69 -0.89 -21.02
CA ILE A 596 16.88 -1.84 -21.81
C ILE A 596 17.62 -3.17 -21.97
N ALA A 597 18.92 -3.14 -22.28
CA ALA A 597 19.73 -4.34 -22.43
C ALA A 597 19.80 -5.14 -21.13
N SER A 598 20.07 -4.48 -20.00
CA SER A 598 20.10 -5.11 -18.68
C SER A 598 18.76 -5.77 -18.33
N ILE A 599 17.64 -5.08 -18.55
CA ILE A 599 16.31 -5.62 -18.21
C ILE A 599 15.93 -6.80 -19.10
N ARG A 600 16.28 -6.79 -20.39
CA ARG A 600 16.06 -7.95 -21.28
C ARG A 600 16.74 -9.22 -20.79
N GLY A 601 17.86 -9.09 -20.06
CA GLY A 601 18.56 -10.24 -19.52
C GLY A 601 17.90 -10.89 -18.30
N ILE A 602 16.84 -10.30 -17.74
CA ILE A 602 16.12 -10.84 -16.57
C ILE A 602 14.60 -10.89 -16.74
N PHE A 603 14.06 -10.38 -17.84
CA PHE A 603 12.63 -10.36 -18.13
C PHE A 603 12.37 -10.81 -19.56
N SER A 604 11.57 -11.87 -19.73
CA SER A 604 11.31 -12.53 -21.01
C SER A 604 10.13 -11.95 -21.78
N GLY A 605 9.30 -11.13 -21.13
CA GLY A 605 8.13 -10.51 -21.75
C GLY A 605 8.49 -9.33 -22.64
N GLN A 606 7.48 -8.72 -23.26
CA GLN A 606 7.67 -7.56 -24.12
C GLN A 606 8.05 -6.31 -23.32
N LEU A 607 9.01 -5.54 -23.82
CA LEU A 607 9.41 -4.25 -23.26
C LEU A 607 8.85 -3.09 -24.07
N THR A 608 8.37 -2.06 -23.38
CA THR A 608 7.96 -0.80 -24.00
C THR A 608 8.37 0.41 -23.16
N TYR A 609 8.05 1.60 -23.67
CA TYR A 609 8.15 2.88 -22.99
C TYR A 609 6.91 3.70 -23.34
N ALA A 610 6.27 4.32 -22.36
CA ALA A 610 5.08 5.16 -22.57
C ALA A 610 5.50 6.62 -22.74
N ALA A 611 5.77 7.03 -23.98
CA ALA A 611 6.20 8.38 -24.27
C ALA A 611 5.05 9.38 -24.16
N ASN A 612 5.33 10.54 -23.61
CA ASN A 612 4.45 11.70 -23.70
C ASN A 612 4.24 12.05 -25.19
N TRP A 613 3.07 12.58 -25.49
CA TRP A 613 2.77 13.12 -26.81
C TRP A 613 3.75 14.25 -27.19
N GLY A 614 3.78 14.58 -28.47
CA GLY A 614 4.59 15.68 -29.00
C GLY A 614 6.06 15.32 -29.12
N ARG A 615 6.93 16.18 -28.57
CA ARG A 615 8.38 16.13 -28.82
C ARG A 615 9.00 14.79 -28.42
N GLU A 616 8.63 14.25 -27.27
CA GLU A 616 9.20 12.99 -26.78
C GLU A 616 8.88 11.84 -27.73
N PHE A 617 7.59 11.55 -27.98
CA PHE A 617 7.17 10.51 -28.91
C PHE A 617 7.81 10.63 -30.30
N GLU A 618 7.82 11.84 -30.87
CA GLU A 618 8.30 12.07 -32.24
C GLU A 618 9.84 12.01 -32.37
N GLN A 619 10.59 12.24 -31.28
CA GLN A 619 12.06 12.34 -31.31
C GLN A 619 12.80 11.25 -30.54
N LEU A 620 12.11 10.41 -29.76
CA LEU A 620 12.73 9.31 -29.02
C LEU A 620 13.52 8.39 -29.96
N ALA A 621 14.79 8.17 -29.60
CA ALA A 621 15.80 7.60 -30.50
C ALA A 621 16.00 6.09 -30.36
N PHE A 622 15.42 5.46 -29.33
CA PHE A 622 15.65 4.06 -28.98
C PHE A 622 14.40 3.16 -29.12
N TRP A 623 13.40 3.56 -29.91
CA TRP A 623 12.26 2.68 -30.23
C TRP A 623 12.69 1.35 -30.85
N ASP A 624 13.83 1.31 -31.56
CA ASP A 624 14.42 0.10 -32.14
C ASP A 624 14.84 -0.95 -31.09
N ALA A 625 15.05 -0.56 -29.82
CA ALA A 625 15.40 -1.46 -28.72
C ALA A 625 14.19 -2.06 -27.97
N LEU A 626 12.98 -1.56 -28.20
CA LEU A 626 11.73 -1.96 -27.52
C LEU A 626 10.85 -2.87 -28.39
N ASP A 627 9.93 -3.64 -27.85
CA ASP A 627 9.12 -4.57 -28.66
C ASP A 627 7.95 -3.88 -29.38
N PHE A 628 7.43 -2.80 -28.80
CA PHE A 628 6.44 -1.93 -29.42
C PHE A 628 6.58 -0.48 -28.95
N ILE A 629 6.01 0.44 -29.74
CA ILE A 629 6.01 1.88 -29.44
C ILE A 629 4.83 2.18 -28.51
N GLY A 630 5.10 2.76 -27.34
CA GLY A 630 4.06 3.24 -26.42
C GLY A 630 3.85 4.74 -26.52
N LEU A 631 2.59 5.16 -26.69
CA LEU A 631 2.21 6.57 -26.76
C LEU A 631 1.11 6.89 -25.74
N ASN A 632 1.38 7.88 -24.88
CA ASN A 632 0.37 8.58 -24.09
C ASN A 632 -0.26 9.69 -24.94
N ASN A 633 -1.35 9.35 -25.64
CA ASN A 633 -1.93 10.12 -26.74
C ASN A 633 -2.90 11.22 -26.26
N TYR A 634 -2.39 12.26 -25.61
CA TYR A 634 -3.19 13.41 -25.15
C TYR A 634 -3.06 14.67 -26.03
N TYR A 635 -2.79 14.50 -27.33
CA TYR A 635 -2.84 15.62 -28.27
C TYR A 635 -4.25 16.26 -28.28
N PRO A 636 -4.37 17.59 -28.17
CA PRO A 636 -5.65 18.28 -28.37
C PRO A 636 -6.22 18.01 -29.76
N LEU A 637 -7.54 17.82 -29.86
CA LEU A 637 -8.22 17.61 -31.14
C LEU A 637 -8.73 18.92 -31.73
N SER A 638 -9.11 19.89 -30.89
CA SER A 638 -9.49 21.23 -31.32
C SER A 638 -9.27 22.23 -30.18
N LYS A 639 -9.15 23.53 -30.53
CA LYS A 639 -9.18 24.65 -29.56
C LYS A 639 -10.58 25.25 -29.41
N ASN A 640 -11.53 24.84 -30.24
CA ASN A 640 -12.91 25.33 -30.24
C ASN A 640 -13.75 24.51 -29.23
N PRO A 641 -14.35 25.12 -28.21
CA PRO A 641 -15.23 24.42 -27.27
C PRO A 641 -16.55 23.95 -27.90
N GLU A 642 -16.91 24.48 -29.06
CA GLU A 642 -18.09 24.10 -29.85
C GLU A 642 -17.69 23.34 -31.13
N ALA A 643 -16.55 22.65 -31.11
CA ALA A 643 -16.04 21.93 -32.26
C ALA A 643 -17.06 20.90 -32.77
N SER A 644 -17.26 20.86 -34.09
CA SER A 644 -18.05 19.81 -34.73
C SER A 644 -17.28 18.48 -34.75
N ASP A 645 -17.98 17.35 -34.91
CA ASP A 645 -17.32 16.04 -35.02
C ASP A 645 -16.37 15.97 -36.22
N ALA A 646 -16.67 16.68 -37.32
CA ALA A 646 -15.79 16.78 -38.47
C ALA A 646 -14.49 17.54 -38.13
N GLU A 647 -14.57 18.57 -37.30
CA GLU A 647 -13.40 19.31 -36.81
C GLU A 647 -12.55 18.44 -35.88
N LEU A 648 -13.17 17.71 -34.95
CA LEU A 648 -12.48 16.78 -34.07
C LEU A 648 -11.80 15.65 -34.85
N ALA A 649 -12.48 15.10 -35.87
CA ALA A 649 -11.91 14.09 -36.75
C ALA A 649 -10.71 14.62 -37.54
N ALA A 650 -10.78 15.85 -38.06
CA ALA A 650 -9.66 16.49 -38.75
C ALA A 650 -8.47 16.72 -37.80
N GLY A 651 -8.74 17.12 -36.55
CA GLY A 651 -7.71 17.24 -35.52
C GLY A 651 -7.03 15.91 -35.20
N PHE A 652 -7.81 14.84 -35.01
CA PHE A 652 -7.27 13.51 -34.77
C PHE A 652 -6.51 12.95 -35.98
N GLN A 653 -6.92 13.28 -37.21
CA GLN A 653 -6.19 12.88 -38.41
C GLN A 653 -4.76 13.47 -38.45
N GLN A 654 -4.56 14.70 -37.95
CA GLN A 654 -3.21 15.26 -37.80
C GLN A 654 -2.36 14.49 -36.77
N VAL A 655 -2.99 13.96 -35.73
CA VAL A 655 -2.35 13.07 -34.75
C VAL A 655 -1.93 11.76 -35.42
N VAL A 656 -2.82 11.15 -36.20
CA VAL A 656 -2.54 9.94 -36.99
C VAL A 656 -1.33 10.14 -37.92
N GLU A 657 -1.23 11.28 -38.61
CA GLU A 657 -0.09 11.57 -39.48
C GLU A 657 1.26 11.62 -38.73
N LYS A 658 1.27 12.16 -37.50
CA LYS A 658 2.46 12.14 -36.62
C LYS A 658 2.84 10.71 -36.25
N ILE A 659 1.86 9.90 -35.85
CA ILE A 659 2.06 8.50 -35.50
C ILE A 659 2.62 7.71 -36.69
N GLU A 660 2.04 7.88 -37.87
CA GLU A 660 2.48 7.20 -39.09
C GLU A 660 3.93 7.55 -39.47
N ARG A 661 4.41 8.77 -39.18
CA ARG A 661 5.83 9.13 -39.38
C ARG A 661 6.76 8.31 -38.48
N VAL A 662 6.44 8.20 -37.19
CA VAL A 662 7.24 7.42 -36.23
C VAL A 662 7.18 5.92 -36.59
N HIS A 663 5.98 5.41 -36.87
CA HIS A 663 5.80 4.03 -37.32
C HIS A 663 6.61 3.70 -38.59
N ARG A 664 6.60 4.57 -39.61
CA ARG A 664 7.38 4.34 -40.84
C ARG A 664 8.89 4.26 -40.58
N ARG A 665 9.39 5.02 -39.59
CA ARG A 665 10.80 5.04 -39.22
C ARG A 665 11.24 3.75 -38.53
N TYR A 666 10.47 3.28 -37.55
CA TYR A 666 10.88 2.16 -36.70
C TYR A 666 10.24 0.81 -37.08
N ARG A 667 9.15 0.82 -37.85
CA ARG A 667 8.39 -0.35 -38.32
C ARG A 667 7.89 -1.26 -37.18
N LYS A 668 7.49 -0.64 -36.06
CA LYS A 668 6.92 -1.32 -34.90
C LYS A 668 5.45 -0.96 -34.71
N PRO A 669 4.63 -1.86 -34.13
CA PRO A 669 3.27 -1.52 -33.75
C PRO A 669 3.29 -0.38 -32.72
N VAL A 670 2.28 0.48 -32.79
CA VAL A 670 2.07 1.59 -31.86
C VAL A 670 0.84 1.25 -31.02
N VAL A 671 1.04 1.16 -29.71
CA VAL A 671 -0.01 0.98 -28.72
C VAL A 671 -0.23 2.31 -28.02
N PHE A 672 -1.48 2.73 -27.90
CA PHE A 672 -1.81 3.86 -27.03
C PHE A 672 -1.73 3.38 -25.58
N THR A 673 -0.56 3.54 -24.95
CA THR A 673 -0.31 3.14 -23.56
C THR A 673 -1.13 3.96 -22.57
N GLU A 674 -1.54 5.16 -22.98
CA GLU A 674 -2.60 5.94 -22.39
C GLU A 674 -3.34 6.74 -23.46
N ILE A 675 -4.66 6.81 -23.33
CA ILE A 675 -5.49 7.84 -23.95
C ILE A 675 -6.79 7.90 -23.15
N GLY A 676 -7.31 9.09 -22.94
CA GLY A 676 -8.55 9.27 -22.20
C GLY A 676 -9.03 10.69 -22.31
N PHE A 677 -10.31 10.86 -22.04
CA PHE A 677 -10.97 12.17 -21.98
C PHE A 677 -11.84 12.18 -20.74
N ARG A 678 -11.83 13.29 -20.00
CA ARG A 678 -12.70 13.46 -18.84
C ARG A 678 -14.14 13.70 -19.26
N ALA A 679 -15.09 13.26 -18.43
CA ALA A 679 -16.51 13.60 -18.58
C ALA A 679 -16.80 15.06 -18.19
N LYS A 680 -16.13 16.00 -18.87
CA LYS A 680 -16.29 17.46 -18.77
C LYS A 680 -16.63 18.03 -20.14
N ARG A 681 -17.04 19.30 -20.19
CA ARG A 681 -17.31 20.00 -21.45
C ARG A 681 -16.00 20.22 -22.22
N ALA A 682 -16.03 20.01 -23.53
CA ALA A 682 -14.91 20.21 -24.46
C ALA A 682 -13.57 19.59 -24.01
N PRO A 683 -13.53 18.31 -23.60
CA PRO A 683 -12.33 17.67 -23.08
C PRO A 683 -11.24 17.49 -24.16
N TRP A 684 -11.57 17.71 -25.43
CA TRP A 684 -10.63 17.68 -26.55
C TRP A 684 -9.66 18.87 -26.60
N ILE A 685 -9.90 19.94 -25.83
CA ILE A 685 -9.00 21.11 -25.76
C ILE A 685 -7.74 20.77 -24.97
N ASP A 686 -7.91 20.10 -23.84
CA ASP A 686 -6.90 19.76 -22.87
C ASP A 686 -7.10 18.32 -22.35
N PRO A 687 -6.88 17.29 -23.20
CA PRO A 687 -7.21 15.90 -22.87
C PRO A 687 -6.50 15.36 -21.63
N HIS A 688 -5.34 15.94 -21.28
CA HIS A 688 -4.51 15.55 -20.14
C HIS A 688 -4.92 16.22 -18.82
N ASP A 689 -5.78 17.24 -18.83
CA ASP A 689 -6.09 18.03 -17.63
C ASP A 689 -6.72 17.16 -16.52
N GLY A 690 -6.18 17.26 -15.30
CA GLY A 690 -6.60 16.47 -14.14
C GLY A 690 -7.60 17.14 -13.18
N ASN A 691 -8.08 18.37 -13.46
CA ASN A 691 -8.89 19.13 -12.50
C ASN A 691 -10.32 18.59 -12.25
N ARG A 692 -10.47 17.67 -11.29
CA ARG A 692 -11.73 16.95 -10.96
C ARG A 692 -12.95 17.81 -10.51
N ARG A 693 -12.84 19.14 -10.40
CA ARG A 693 -13.89 20.02 -9.82
C ARG A 693 -14.92 20.55 -10.83
N GLU A 694 -14.85 20.10 -12.07
CA GLU A 694 -15.73 20.58 -13.13
C GLU A 694 -17.07 19.83 -13.17
N PRO A 695 -18.15 20.46 -13.67
CA PRO A 695 -19.44 19.79 -13.83
C PRO A 695 -19.35 18.60 -14.79
N TYR A 696 -20.22 17.62 -14.58
CA TYR A 696 -20.31 16.41 -15.40
C TYR A 696 -20.89 16.71 -16.80
N PHE A 697 -20.19 16.25 -17.84
CA PHE A 697 -20.64 16.27 -19.23
C PHE A 697 -20.15 14.99 -19.96
N GLY A 698 -20.91 13.90 -19.84
CA GLY A 698 -20.55 12.59 -20.41
C GLY A 698 -20.63 12.50 -21.94
N GLU A 699 -21.47 13.32 -22.60
CA GLU A 699 -21.63 13.28 -24.06
C GLU A 699 -20.37 13.76 -24.80
N ASP A 700 -19.68 14.78 -24.28
CA ASP A 700 -18.43 15.25 -24.90
C ASP A 700 -17.30 14.22 -24.75
N GLN A 701 -17.23 13.50 -23.63
CA GLN A 701 -16.34 12.36 -23.47
C GLN A 701 -16.65 11.28 -24.51
N LYS A 702 -17.93 10.91 -24.66
CA LYS A 702 -18.38 9.93 -25.65
C LYS A 702 -17.96 10.31 -27.07
N ARG A 703 -18.15 11.57 -27.46
CA ARG A 703 -17.74 12.10 -28.79
C ARG A 703 -16.25 11.89 -29.04
N CYS A 704 -15.39 12.18 -28.07
CA CYS A 704 -13.96 11.93 -28.22
C CYS A 704 -13.62 10.45 -28.45
N TYR A 705 -14.26 9.54 -27.72
CA TYR A 705 -14.06 8.09 -27.89
C TYR A 705 -14.48 7.64 -29.30
N GLU A 706 -15.62 8.11 -29.82
CA GLU A 706 -16.06 7.80 -31.19
C GLU A 706 -15.06 8.29 -32.24
N ILE A 707 -14.50 9.50 -32.07
CA ILE A 707 -13.51 10.08 -32.97
C ILE A 707 -12.22 9.25 -32.98
N VAL A 708 -11.74 8.84 -31.81
CA VAL A 708 -10.54 7.99 -31.71
C VAL A 708 -10.77 6.66 -32.40
N PHE A 709 -11.87 5.95 -32.10
CA PHE A 709 -12.15 4.64 -32.72
C PHE A 709 -12.27 4.72 -34.24
N ARG A 710 -12.96 5.74 -34.78
CA ARG A 710 -13.05 5.96 -36.23
C ARG A 710 -11.69 6.25 -36.85
N GLY A 711 -10.85 7.05 -36.19
CA GLY A 711 -9.56 7.45 -36.74
C GLY A 711 -8.48 6.36 -36.75
N ILE A 712 -8.57 5.38 -35.83
CA ILE A 712 -7.64 4.24 -35.79
C ILE A 712 -8.14 3.01 -36.54
N ALA A 713 -9.42 2.98 -36.93
CA ALA A 713 -10.00 1.83 -37.62
C ALA A 713 -9.22 1.48 -38.90
N GLY A 714 -8.81 0.21 -39.01
CA GLY A 714 -8.07 -0.31 -40.17
C GLY A 714 -6.63 0.22 -40.31
N LYS A 715 -6.10 0.95 -39.32
CA LYS A 715 -4.71 1.43 -39.36
C LYS A 715 -3.74 0.28 -39.05
N PRO A 716 -2.84 -0.10 -39.98
CA PRO A 716 -1.98 -1.28 -39.81
C PRO A 716 -0.92 -1.10 -38.72
N TRP A 717 -0.64 0.14 -38.33
CA TRP A 717 0.29 0.44 -37.25
C TRP A 717 -0.33 0.28 -35.86
N CYS A 718 -1.66 0.25 -35.74
CA CYS A 718 -2.35 0.31 -34.46
C CYS A 718 -2.32 -1.06 -33.76
N GLY A 719 -1.52 -1.15 -32.69
CA GLY A 719 -1.43 -2.32 -31.81
C GLY A 719 -2.46 -2.34 -30.68
N GLY A 720 -3.37 -1.37 -30.63
CA GLY A 720 -4.44 -1.30 -29.62
C GLY A 720 -4.29 -0.17 -28.61
N ILE A 721 -5.07 -0.24 -27.53
CA ILE A 721 -5.29 0.85 -26.58
C ILE A 721 -5.34 0.33 -25.13
N PHE A 722 -4.71 1.07 -24.23
CA PHE A 722 -5.00 1.09 -22.80
C PHE A 722 -5.69 2.40 -22.42
N TRP A 723 -7.02 2.38 -22.25
CA TRP A 723 -7.79 3.57 -21.88
C TRP A 723 -7.43 4.07 -20.47
N TRP A 724 -7.16 5.37 -20.34
CA TRP A 724 -7.03 6.03 -19.04
C TRP A 724 -8.43 6.49 -18.59
N LYS A 725 -8.95 6.02 -17.46
CA LYS A 725 -8.44 4.95 -16.60
C LYS A 725 -9.58 4.21 -15.90
N PHE A 726 -9.29 3.03 -15.36
CA PHE A 726 -10.22 2.20 -14.60
C PHE A 726 -9.75 2.09 -13.13
N PRO A 727 -10.61 2.36 -12.14
CA PRO A 727 -10.22 2.30 -10.71
C PRO A 727 -10.19 0.87 -10.17
N SER A 728 -9.45 0.66 -9.08
CA SER A 728 -9.35 -0.62 -8.35
C SER A 728 -10.62 -1.07 -7.62
N HIS A 729 -11.69 -0.27 -7.63
CA HIS A 729 -13.01 -0.64 -7.13
C HIS A 729 -14.10 0.20 -7.81
N LEU A 730 -15.29 -0.37 -8.01
CA LEU A 730 -16.33 0.23 -8.85
C LEU A 730 -17.00 1.45 -8.21
N GLU A 731 -17.15 1.51 -6.88
CA GLU A 731 -17.77 2.66 -6.20
C GLU A 731 -17.02 3.98 -6.44
N PHE A 732 -15.70 3.91 -6.73
CA PHE A 732 -14.94 5.09 -7.15
C PHE A 732 -15.51 5.73 -8.42
N SER A 733 -16.07 4.91 -9.31
CA SER A 733 -16.63 5.35 -10.60
C SER A 733 -18.07 5.86 -10.50
N GLU A 734 -18.77 5.60 -9.39
CA GLU A 734 -20.20 5.92 -9.20
C GLU A 734 -20.45 7.32 -8.62
N ARG A 735 -19.41 8.03 -8.17
CA ARG A 735 -19.55 9.44 -7.73
C ARG A 735 -19.69 10.37 -8.95
N PRO A 736 -20.58 11.37 -8.94
CA PRO A 736 -20.77 12.30 -10.05
C PRO A 736 -19.59 13.28 -10.13
N HIS A 737 -18.49 12.81 -10.72
CA HIS A 737 -17.31 13.62 -11.00
C HIS A 737 -16.94 13.49 -12.48
N ALA A 738 -16.45 14.58 -13.06
CA ALA A 738 -15.89 14.65 -14.41
C ALA A 738 -14.54 13.89 -14.52
N GLY A 739 -14.45 12.65 -14.04
CA GLY A 739 -13.26 11.79 -14.11
C GLY A 739 -13.03 11.20 -15.50
N PHE A 740 -11.98 10.39 -15.63
CA PHE A 740 -11.57 9.77 -16.91
C PHE A 740 -12.26 8.45 -17.25
N SER A 741 -12.69 7.68 -16.24
CA SER A 741 -13.30 6.36 -16.47
C SER A 741 -14.53 6.47 -17.39
N PRO A 742 -14.69 5.57 -18.37
CA PRO A 742 -15.90 5.46 -19.16
C PRO A 742 -17.01 4.68 -18.44
N CYS A 743 -16.70 3.95 -17.35
CA CYS A 743 -17.64 3.09 -16.64
C CYS A 743 -18.85 3.88 -16.12
N ASN A 744 -20.05 3.31 -16.29
CA ASN A 744 -21.35 3.89 -15.94
C ASN A 744 -21.64 5.24 -16.62
N ARG A 745 -21.09 5.47 -17.83
CA ARG A 745 -21.24 6.71 -18.60
C ARG A 745 -21.53 6.43 -20.07
N PRO A 746 -21.98 7.43 -20.86
CA PRO A 746 -22.25 7.23 -22.29
C PRO A 746 -21.07 6.70 -23.11
N ALA A 747 -19.83 6.98 -22.68
CA ALA A 747 -18.63 6.44 -23.31
C ALA A 747 -18.45 4.93 -23.12
N GLU A 748 -19.07 4.30 -22.11
CA GLU A 748 -19.01 2.84 -21.89
C GLU A 748 -19.51 2.07 -23.12
N GLU A 749 -20.66 2.49 -23.67
CA GLU A 749 -21.28 1.83 -24.82
C GLU A 749 -20.48 2.01 -26.11
N VAL A 750 -19.66 3.05 -26.19
CA VAL A 750 -18.74 3.26 -27.32
C VAL A 750 -17.52 2.34 -27.21
N VAL A 751 -17.11 1.98 -25.99
CA VAL A 751 -15.98 1.07 -25.73
C VAL A 751 -16.37 -0.40 -25.98
N ARG A 752 -17.60 -0.78 -25.63
CA ARG A 752 -18.15 -2.12 -25.89
C ARG A 752 -18.29 -2.39 -27.39
#